data_AF-A0A9P9J4V5-F1
#
_entry.id   AF-A0A9P9J4V5-F1
#
_cell.length_a   1.000
_cell.length_b   1.000
_cell.length_c   1.000
_cell.angle_alpha   90.00
_cell.angle_beta   90.00
_cell.angle_gamma   90.00
#
_symmetry.space_group_name_H-M   'P 1'
#
loop_
_entity.id
_entity.type
_entity.pdbx_description
1 polymer ?
#
loop_
_entity_poly.entity_id
_entity_poly.type
_entity_poly.pdbx_seq_one_letter_code
_entity_poly.pdbx_strand_id
1 'polypeptide(L)'
;MLVSTFFIAASSIGLAVATPAPPTLSYLFRMNLTLSSTINTGPGPAGTRVAIPITGGTLSGPKGSGTVLPVGADFGAFDALGNFNVDSHSVIKMDDGSYIYTHSTGPLITGPTALDRVKFETGSSKYSWLNEILAVAVTDFPGPWVTLDVWQTSRVDSLIGSAWHTRNRRHISNSSLCLYPCGANGLIAARRYYVQGRSGRPQPNGITANTELTRSHNSCTSILPLVMTSDVRRSTPLLLFIPSDNSTDARKQHPRPSSDTVMADDPDRAITIGRTANKIVGWDGPGDPDNPMNWPNQKKWIITVSLGLLTWVVTFASSIFSTATLPAAKEFSVSTEVMTLGTSLFVLGFAFGPLIFGPMSEVYGRKYPLFIGYFVFALFQIPVATGENVQTILVCRFLSGLFGSSPLSVVGGALVDLWPPLERGIAMSIFAGANFVGPVAGPIMGGFIAQSSLGWRWTAYITAVMAALFGPIAFLTVPETLESCLLMRKARSVRLSTQDWAMHAEAEETPVDLGEMANRILVRPLAMLVFEPIIILVTLYMSFVYGLIYLFFEAYPVSFQEERGWSSGVGALPFLAIIVGVILGAIIIVIFSKTRFTRIINEKGQLPPEQRLLPMMIGGACFPIGLLWFAWTSNPSISWVPQALSGVPLGMGVMLALAANAVVRALFGAGFPMFAAAMYKKLGVDWATSVLGFIAIGLFPVPILFYVFGERIRKLSRYAPSGGPPK
;
A
#
# COMPACT_ATOMS: atom_id res chain seq x y z
N MET A 1 29.56 -9.59 17.40
CA MET A 1 29.37 -9.21 18.82
C MET A 1 28.63 -7.88 18.99
N LEU A 2 28.93 -6.82 18.23
CA LEU A 2 28.27 -5.50 18.37
C LEU A 2 26.77 -5.42 18.02
N VAL A 3 26.18 -6.44 17.37
CA VAL A 3 24.74 -6.46 17.05
C VAL A 3 23.87 -6.66 18.30
N SER A 4 24.37 -7.37 19.31
CA SER A 4 23.60 -7.78 20.49
C SER A 4 23.13 -6.61 21.36
N THR A 5 23.91 -5.54 21.45
CA THR A 5 23.65 -4.41 22.36
C THR A 5 22.42 -3.59 21.95
N PHE A 6 22.17 -3.47 20.64
CA PHE A 6 21.01 -2.71 20.13
C PHE A 6 19.67 -3.42 20.37
N PHE A 7 19.67 -4.75 20.40
CA PHE A 7 18.47 -5.56 20.67
C PHE A 7 17.97 -5.45 22.13
N ILE A 8 18.88 -5.22 23.08
CA ILE A 8 18.52 -5.17 24.50
C ILE A 8 17.80 -3.87 24.86
N ALA A 9 18.22 -2.72 24.31
CA ALA A 9 17.60 -1.42 24.58
C ALA A 9 16.10 -1.37 24.19
N ALA A 10 15.74 -2.01 23.08
CA ALA A 10 14.37 -2.06 22.57
C ALA A 10 13.42 -2.96 23.39
N SER A 11 13.93 -3.81 24.29
CA SER A 11 13.12 -4.76 25.06
C SER A 11 12.24 -4.13 26.15
N SER A 12 12.45 -2.84 26.45
CA SER A 12 11.97 -2.19 27.67
C SER A 12 10.55 -1.59 27.61
N ILE A 13 9.94 -1.45 26.42
CA ILE A 13 8.69 -0.69 26.22
C ILE A 13 7.54 -1.63 25.85
N GLY A 14 7.09 -2.41 26.83
CA GLY A 14 5.96 -3.35 26.71
C GLY A 14 4.59 -2.68 26.79
N LEU A 15 4.20 -1.89 25.79
CA LEU A 15 2.87 -1.24 25.72
C LEU A 15 1.82 -2.13 25.05
N ALA A 16 1.24 -3.05 25.84
CA ALA A 16 0.14 -3.91 25.40
C ALA A 16 -1.20 -3.15 25.37
N VAL A 17 -1.54 -2.56 24.22
CA VAL A 17 -2.86 -1.94 24.01
C VAL A 17 -3.94 -3.04 23.90
N ALA A 18 -4.63 -3.32 25.01
CA ALA A 18 -5.76 -4.23 25.03
C ALA A 18 -6.94 -3.65 24.22
N THR A 19 -7.59 -4.48 23.40
CA THR A 19 -8.85 -4.12 22.71
C THR A 19 -9.91 -3.71 23.74
N PRO A 20 -10.46 -2.48 23.68
CA PRO A 20 -11.45 -2.04 24.65
C PRO A 20 -12.75 -2.85 24.54
N ALA A 21 -13.31 -3.21 25.69
CA ALA A 21 -14.68 -3.70 25.78
C ALA A 21 -15.68 -2.60 25.31
N PRO A 22 -16.89 -2.96 24.85
CA PRO A 22 -17.91 -1.97 24.52
C PRO A 22 -18.24 -1.09 25.74
N PRO A 23 -18.47 0.21 25.56
CA PRO A 23 -18.72 1.12 26.67
C PRO A 23 -20.07 0.83 27.34
N THR A 24 -20.11 0.88 28.66
CA THR A 24 -21.34 0.83 29.45
C THR A 24 -21.83 2.26 29.75
N LEU A 25 -23.12 2.37 30.08
CA LEU A 25 -23.75 3.63 30.49
C LEU A 25 -23.99 3.64 32.01
N SER A 26 -23.81 4.80 32.63
CA SER A 26 -24.02 5.04 34.06
C SER A 26 -24.83 6.32 34.26
N TYR A 27 -25.92 6.25 35.03
CA TYR A 27 -26.86 7.37 35.17
C TYR A 27 -26.32 8.47 36.08
N LEU A 28 -26.54 9.73 35.71
CA LEU A 28 -26.08 10.90 36.47
C LEU A 28 -27.24 11.61 37.17
N PHE A 29 -28.21 12.07 36.39
CA PHE A 29 -29.36 12.87 36.83
C PHE A 29 -30.39 13.08 35.70
N ARG A 30 -31.59 13.47 36.09
CA ARG A 30 -32.61 14.06 35.23
C ARG A 30 -32.56 15.58 35.31
N MET A 31 -32.73 16.25 34.18
CA MET A 31 -33.00 17.69 34.06
C MET A 31 -34.39 17.91 33.48
N ASN A 32 -35.23 18.67 34.18
CA ASN A 32 -36.50 19.15 33.67
C ASN A 32 -36.34 20.64 33.36
N LEU A 33 -36.48 21.05 32.10
CA LEU A 33 -36.40 22.45 31.64
C LEU A 33 -37.80 23.00 31.39
N THR A 34 -38.08 24.23 31.80
CA THR A 34 -39.30 24.96 31.38
C THR A 34 -38.96 25.90 30.23
N LEU A 35 -39.80 25.93 29.20
CA LEU A 35 -39.56 26.70 27.97
C LEU A 35 -40.63 27.79 27.78
N SER A 36 -40.27 28.89 27.13
CA SER A 36 -41.24 29.90 26.65
C SER A 36 -41.65 29.64 25.20
N SER A 37 -42.48 30.53 24.64
CA SER A 37 -42.84 30.53 23.22
C SER A 37 -41.60 30.59 22.30
N THR A 38 -41.60 29.73 21.28
CA THR A 38 -40.60 29.67 20.21
C THR A 38 -40.50 30.98 19.42
N ILE A 39 -39.29 31.52 19.31
CA ILE A 39 -38.96 32.67 18.46
C ILE A 39 -38.36 32.12 17.16
N ASN A 40 -39.00 32.35 16.02
CA ASN A 40 -38.47 31.94 14.72
C ASN A 40 -37.48 33.00 14.21
N THR A 41 -36.23 32.61 13.90
CA THR A 41 -35.19 33.53 13.42
C THR A 41 -35.06 33.55 11.89
N GLY A 42 -35.82 32.71 11.18
CA GLY A 42 -35.86 32.64 9.73
C GLY A 42 -35.01 31.52 9.11
N PRO A 43 -35.00 31.41 7.77
CA PRO A 43 -34.21 30.41 7.05
C PRO A 43 -32.72 30.76 7.07
N GLY A 44 -31.89 29.80 7.47
CA GLY A 44 -30.43 29.90 7.44
C GLY A 44 -29.75 28.76 6.67
N PRO A 45 -28.41 28.75 6.56
CA PRO A 45 -27.66 27.79 5.74
C PRO A 45 -27.81 26.32 6.13
N ALA A 46 -28.31 26.04 7.34
CA ALA A 46 -28.52 24.69 7.89
C ALA A 46 -30.00 24.34 8.10
N GLY A 47 -30.93 25.15 7.56
CA GLY A 47 -32.37 25.03 7.80
C GLY A 47 -32.95 26.25 8.54
N THR A 48 -34.20 26.15 8.98
CA THR A 48 -34.89 27.22 9.71
C THR A 48 -34.49 27.18 11.19
N ARG A 49 -33.76 28.20 11.66
CA ARG A 49 -33.31 28.24 13.06
C ARG A 49 -34.36 28.91 13.95
N VAL A 50 -34.60 28.32 15.11
CA VAL A 50 -35.46 28.88 16.16
C VAL A 50 -34.64 29.18 17.41
N ALA A 51 -35.17 30.02 18.29
CA ALA A 51 -34.69 30.22 19.63
C ALA A 51 -35.84 29.99 20.61
N ILE A 52 -35.68 29.06 21.55
CA ILE A 52 -36.67 28.73 22.58
C ILE A 52 -36.05 29.05 23.95
N PRO A 53 -36.34 30.22 24.55
CA PRO A 53 -35.78 30.60 25.84
C PRO A 53 -36.12 29.61 26.95
N ILE A 54 -35.11 29.28 27.77
CA ILE A 54 -35.26 28.45 28.97
C ILE A 54 -35.62 29.39 30.12
N THR A 55 -36.79 29.19 30.72
CA THR A 55 -37.35 30.05 31.78
C THR A 55 -37.06 29.54 33.19
N GLY A 56 -36.44 28.36 33.31
CA GLY A 56 -36.10 27.72 34.57
C GLY A 56 -36.01 26.20 34.43
N GLY A 57 -35.90 25.50 35.56
CA GLY A 57 -35.91 24.05 35.59
C GLY A 57 -35.35 23.45 36.88
N THR A 58 -35.32 22.13 36.95
CA THR A 58 -34.78 21.34 38.08
C THR A 58 -33.83 20.25 37.61
N LEU A 59 -32.70 20.08 38.29
CA LEU A 59 -31.81 18.93 38.16
C LEU A 59 -31.95 18.04 39.41
N SER A 60 -32.08 16.73 39.21
CA SER A 60 -32.16 15.77 40.32
C SER A 60 -31.56 14.42 39.94
N GLY A 61 -30.70 13.86 40.80
CA GLY A 61 -30.15 12.52 40.60
C GLY A 61 -29.13 12.07 41.64
N PRO A 62 -28.62 10.83 41.52
CA PRO A 62 -27.63 10.26 42.45
C PRO A 62 -26.28 11.01 42.52
N LYS A 63 -26.02 11.95 41.60
CA LYS A 63 -24.82 12.81 41.60
C LYS A 63 -25.06 14.24 42.11
N GLY A 64 -26.30 14.58 42.47
CA GLY A 64 -26.65 15.87 43.07
C GLY A 64 -28.00 16.41 42.59
N SER A 65 -28.36 17.57 43.14
CA SER A 65 -29.57 18.32 42.81
C SER A 65 -29.27 19.81 42.67
N GLY A 66 -30.13 20.52 41.94
CA GLY A 66 -29.97 21.93 41.64
C GLY A 66 -31.16 22.53 40.87
N THR A 67 -31.11 23.83 40.65
CA THR A 67 -32.10 24.60 39.87
C THR A 67 -31.47 25.06 38.56
N VAL A 68 -32.17 24.87 37.44
CA VAL A 68 -31.75 25.46 36.15
C VAL A 68 -32.25 26.90 36.11
N LEU A 69 -31.35 27.82 35.76
CA LEU A 69 -31.61 29.26 35.78
C LEU A 69 -32.36 29.72 34.52
N PRO A 70 -33.09 30.85 34.57
CA PRO A 70 -33.65 31.53 33.39
C PRO A 70 -32.56 32.23 32.55
N VAL A 71 -31.48 31.51 32.26
CA VAL A 71 -30.27 31.98 31.58
C VAL A 71 -29.84 30.89 30.60
N GLY A 72 -30.55 30.83 29.48
CA GLY A 72 -30.36 29.79 28.46
C GLY A 72 -31.43 29.83 27.37
N ALA A 73 -31.19 29.09 26.30
CA ALA A 73 -32.16 28.84 25.22
C ALA A 73 -31.76 27.58 24.43
N ASP A 74 -32.74 26.94 23.79
CA ASP A 74 -32.49 26.03 22.68
C ASP A 74 -32.46 26.84 21.38
N PHE A 75 -31.32 26.85 20.70
CA PHE A 75 -31.11 27.53 19.43
C PHE A 75 -31.25 26.58 18.22
N GLY A 76 -31.87 25.41 18.40
CA GLY A 76 -31.96 24.35 17.40
C GLY A 76 -32.57 24.76 16.06
N ALA A 77 -32.39 23.89 15.06
CA ALA A 77 -32.81 24.16 13.68
C ALA A 77 -33.63 23.01 13.09
N PHE A 78 -34.62 23.37 12.26
CA PHE A 78 -35.38 22.44 11.44
C PHE A 78 -34.72 22.28 10.06
N ASP A 79 -34.36 21.05 9.70
CA ASP A 79 -33.79 20.75 8.39
C ASP A 79 -34.83 20.83 7.25
N ALA A 80 -34.38 20.62 6.01
CA ALA A 80 -35.23 20.66 4.82
C ALA A 80 -36.26 19.50 4.71
N LEU A 81 -36.22 18.53 5.63
CA LEU A 81 -37.17 17.42 5.75
C LEU A 81 -38.12 17.61 6.96
N GLY A 82 -37.93 18.64 7.77
CA GLY A 82 -38.71 18.95 8.96
C GLY A 82 -38.18 18.34 10.27
N ASN A 83 -37.00 17.72 10.26
CA ASN A 83 -36.40 17.17 11.48
C ASN A 83 -35.79 18.30 12.32
N PHE A 84 -36.03 18.28 13.63
CA PHE A 84 -35.39 19.21 14.57
C PHE A 84 -34.01 18.67 15.01
N ASN A 85 -33.04 19.57 15.13
CA ASN A 85 -31.71 19.29 15.68
C ASN A 85 -31.45 20.27 16.83
N VAL A 86 -31.32 19.72 18.04
CA VAL A 86 -31.18 20.44 19.32
C VAL A 86 -29.84 21.16 19.39
N ASP A 87 -29.84 22.41 19.87
CA ASP A 87 -28.63 23.22 20.08
C ASP A 87 -28.83 24.04 21.38
N SER A 88 -28.88 23.33 22.51
CA SER A 88 -29.44 23.83 23.77
C SER A 88 -28.38 24.22 24.80
N HIS A 89 -28.44 25.47 25.26
CA HIS A 89 -27.49 26.08 26.18
C HIS A 89 -28.20 26.46 27.48
N SER A 90 -27.74 25.97 28.64
CA SER A 90 -28.34 26.30 29.94
C SER A 90 -27.29 26.45 31.05
N VAL A 91 -27.65 27.13 32.13
CA VAL A 91 -26.83 27.25 33.35
C VAL A 91 -27.61 26.70 34.54
N ILE A 92 -26.99 25.76 35.26
CA ILE A 92 -27.52 25.13 36.46
C ILE A 92 -26.81 25.71 37.67
N LYS A 93 -27.57 26.02 38.72
CA LYS A 93 -27.06 26.31 40.06
C LYS A 93 -27.36 25.10 40.96
N MET A 94 -26.31 24.44 41.43
CA MET A 94 -26.40 23.32 42.37
C MET A 94 -26.80 23.81 43.76
N ASP A 95 -27.34 22.92 44.60
CA ASP A 95 -27.84 23.28 45.94
C ASP A 95 -26.76 23.80 46.90
N ASP A 96 -25.48 23.52 46.63
CA ASP A 96 -24.33 24.10 47.36
C ASP A 96 -23.89 25.47 46.85
N GLY A 97 -24.66 26.07 45.93
CA GLY A 97 -24.41 27.37 45.35
C GLY A 97 -23.43 27.39 44.18
N SER A 98 -22.83 26.25 43.80
CA SER A 98 -21.93 26.18 42.64
C SER A 98 -22.67 26.15 41.31
N TYR A 99 -22.00 26.61 40.24
CA TYR A 99 -22.60 26.78 38.91
C TYR A 99 -22.00 25.80 37.89
N ILE A 100 -22.85 25.26 37.01
CA ILE A 100 -22.48 24.34 35.93
C ILE A 100 -23.15 24.83 34.64
N TYR A 101 -22.38 25.09 33.60
CA TYR A 101 -22.88 25.36 32.26
C TYR A 101 -23.07 24.04 31.50
N THR A 102 -24.12 23.95 30.68
CA THR A 102 -24.45 22.78 29.87
C THR A 102 -24.67 23.16 28.40
N HIS A 103 -24.13 22.37 27.48
CA HIS A 103 -24.47 22.40 26.05
C HIS A 103 -24.95 21.02 25.59
N SER A 104 -26.16 20.94 25.08
CA SER A 104 -26.80 19.72 24.56
C SER A 104 -26.95 19.82 23.03
N THR A 105 -26.46 18.82 22.30
CA THR A 105 -26.56 18.79 20.82
C THR A 105 -26.98 17.42 20.33
N GLY A 106 -28.10 17.30 19.60
CA GLY A 106 -28.62 16.01 19.15
C GLY A 106 -29.77 16.07 18.14
N PRO A 107 -29.87 15.09 17.21
CA PRO A 107 -31.02 14.99 16.32
C PRO A 107 -32.25 14.45 17.07
N LEU A 108 -33.44 14.94 16.68
CA LEU A 108 -34.71 14.29 17.00
C LEU A 108 -34.75 12.91 16.30
N ILE A 109 -35.07 11.85 17.05
CA ILE A 109 -34.99 10.46 16.56
C ILE A 109 -36.35 9.86 16.24
N THR A 110 -37.32 9.99 17.15
CA THR A 110 -38.67 9.43 16.98
C THR A 110 -39.69 10.24 17.76
N GLY A 111 -40.67 10.83 17.06
CA GLY A 111 -41.73 11.61 17.71
C GLY A 111 -41.16 12.73 18.59
N PRO A 112 -41.61 12.86 19.86
CA PRO A 112 -41.11 13.87 20.78
C PRO A 112 -39.82 13.45 21.52
N THR A 113 -38.95 12.62 20.93
CA THR A 113 -37.73 12.11 21.59
C THR A 113 -36.47 12.38 20.75
N ALA A 114 -35.49 13.08 21.32
CA ALA A 114 -34.15 13.31 20.78
C ALA A 114 -33.07 12.54 21.56
N LEU A 115 -31.88 12.41 20.96
CA LEU A 115 -30.71 11.77 21.57
C LEU A 115 -29.51 12.72 21.49
N ASP A 116 -29.18 13.34 22.62
CA ASP A 116 -28.21 14.41 22.69
C ASP A 116 -26.84 13.92 23.18
N ARG A 117 -25.78 14.57 22.71
CA ARG A 117 -24.50 14.63 23.42
C ARG A 117 -24.51 15.85 24.35
N VAL A 118 -24.32 15.62 25.64
CA VAL A 118 -24.25 16.69 26.65
C VAL A 118 -22.79 16.97 27.01
N LYS A 119 -22.42 18.25 27.02
CA LYS A 119 -21.14 18.76 27.55
C LYS A 119 -21.40 19.62 28.78
N PHE A 120 -20.56 19.46 29.81
CA PHE A 120 -20.56 20.28 31.02
C PHE A 120 -19.30 21.16 31.09
N GLU A 121 -19.44 22.36 31.66
CA GLU A 121 -18.31 23.20 32.06
C GLU A 121 -18.57 23.81 33.45
N THR A 122 -17.67 23.60 34.40
CA THR A 122 -17.75 24.18 35.76
C THR A 122 -16.38 24.49 36.34
N GLY A 123 -16.31 25.58 37.11
CA GLY A 123 -15.16 25.93 37.95
C GLY A 123 -15.21 25.35 39.37
N SER A 124 -16.26 24.58 39.71
CA SER A 124 -16.42 23.98 41.04
C SER A 124 -15.48 22.79 41.24
N SER A 125 -14.63 22.83 42.27
CA SER A 125 -13.73 21.72 42.62
C SER A 125 -14.46 20.43 43.02
N LYS A 126 -15.72 20.52 43.46
CA LYS A 126 -16.58 19.37 43.79
C LYS A 126 -17.19 18.70 42.55
N TYR A 127 -17.39 19.46 41.47
CA TYR A 127 -18.03 19.02 40.24
C TYR A 127 -17.09 19.01 39.01
N SER A 128 -15.80 19.26 39.20
CA SER A 128 -14.79 19.35 38.13
C SER A 128 -14.72 18.10 37.26
N TRP A 129 -15.04 16.92 37.81
CA TRP A 129 -15.15 15.66 37.09
C TRP A 129 -16.14 15.71 35.91
N LEU A 130 -17.17 16.56 35.97
CA LEU A 130 -18.11 16.76 34.85
C LEU A 130 -17.43 17.35 33.61
N ASN A 131 -16.31 18.08 33.76
CA ASN A 131 -15.55 18.64 32.64
C ASN A 131 -14.81 17.55 31.82
N GLU A 132 -14.65 16.35 32.38
CA GLU A 132 -13.76 15.29 31.87
C GLU A 132 -14.54 14.05 31.36
N ILE A 133 -15.87 14.03 31.53
CA ILE A 133 -16.72 12.92 31.06
C ILE A 133 -17.25 13.15 29.64
N LEU A 134 -17.53 12.06 28.95
CA LEU A 134 -18.46 12.04 27.82
C LEU A 134 -19.85 11.64 28.34
N ALA A 135 -20.84 12.49 28.09
CA ALA A 135 -22.23 12.26 28.48
C ALA A 135 -23.18 12.27 27.27
N VAL A 136 -24.22 11.47 27.37
CA VAL A 136 -25.34 11.41 26.42
C VAL A 136 -26.66 11.52 27.17
N ALA A 137 -27.68 12.09 26.54
CA ALA A 137 -29.00 12.23 27.12
C ALA A 137 -30.09 11.76 26.16
N VAL A 138 -31.18 11.25 26.73
CA VAL A 138 -32.45 11.06 26.03
C VAL A 138 -33.36 12.20 26.44
N THR A 139 -33.84 12.95 25.46
CA THR A 139 -34.51 14.23 25.62
C THR A 139 -35.93 14.13 25.11
N ASP A 140 -36.90 14.05 26.02
CA ASP A 140 -38.32 13.99 25.70
C ASP A 140 -38.99 15.38 25.77
N PHE A 141 -39.91 15.64 24.84
CA PHE A 141 -40.67 16.88 24.68
C PHE A 141 -42.18 16.69 24.99
N PRO A 142 -42.59 16.40 26.24
CA PRO A 142 -43.98 16.10 26.59
C PRO A 142 -44.92 17.32 26.69
N GLY A 143 -44.46 18.54 26.42
CA GLY A 143 -45.29 19.75 26.49
C GLY A 143 -44.46 21.05 26.56
N PRO A 144 -44.87 22.07 27.36
CA PRO A 144 -44.11 23.31 27.55
C PRO A 144 -42.87 23.15 28.46
N TRP A 145 -42.50 21.90 28.74
CA TRP A 145 -41.32 21.49 29.50
C TRP A 145 -40.67 20.29 28.80
N VAL A 146 -39.34 20.20 28.92
CA VAL A 146 -38.50 19.19 28.28
C VAL A 146 -37.74 18.42 29.35
N THR A 147 -37.66 17.10 29.23
CA THR A 147 -37.06 16.23 30.22
C THR A 147 -35.89 15.47 29.63
N LEU A 148 -34.67 15.77 30.10
CA LEU A 148 -33.43 15.11 29.72
C LEU A 148 -33.00 14.16 30.82
N ASP A 149 -32.97 12.85 30.56
CA ASP A 149 -32.23 11.91 31.41
C ASP A 149 -30.79 11.81 30.89
N VAL A 150 -29.79 11.93 31.78
CA VAL A 150 -28.37 12.01 31.39
C VAL A 150 -27.55 10.84 31.92
N TRP A 151 -26.75 10.23 31.04
CA TRP A 151 -25.84 9.13 31.34
C TRP A 151 -24.39 9.45 30.93
N GLN A 152 -23.43 9.10 31.78
CA GLN A 152 -22.01 9.04 31.48
C GLN A 152 -21.65 7.73 30.79
N THR A 153 -20.81 7.79 29.75
CA THR A 153 -20.19 6.60 29.12
C THR A 153 -18.94 6.15 29.90
N SER A 154 -18.71 4.85 30.01
CA SER A 154 -17.54 4.30 30.71
C SER A 154 -16.22 4.52 29.95
N ARG A 155 -15.16 4.91 30.68
CA ARG A 155 -13.77 5.18 30.25
C ARG A 155 -13.56 6.41 29.38
N VAL A 156 -12.91 7.44 29.97
CA VAL A 156 -12.19 8.50 29.25
C VAL A 156 -10.71 8.58 29.70
N ASP A 157 -10.46 8.19 30.95
CA ASP A 157 -9.20 8.32 31.70
C ASP A 157 -7.96 7.81 30.95
N SER A 158 -8.10 6.71 30.19
CA SER A 158 -6.99 6.08 29.44
C SER A 158 -6.71 6.70 28.06
N LEU A 159 -7.34 7.82 27.69
CA LEU A 159 -7.12 8.51 26.41
C LEU A 159 -6.64 9.97 26.55
N ILE A 160 -6.81 10.59 27.72
CA ILE A 160 -6.44 12.01 27.93
C ILE A 160 -5.10 12.16 28.69
N GLY A 161 -4.77 11.23 29.60
CA GLY A 161 -3.73 11.38 30.62
C GLY A 161 -2.25 11.46 30.18
N SER A 162 -1.91 11.38 28.89
CA SER A 162 -0.50 11.28 28.44
C SER A 162 -0.06 12.28 27.36
N ALA A 163 -0.93 13.18 26.88
CA ALA A 163 -0.61 14.07 25.75
C ALA A 163 -0.80 15.57 26.00
N TRP A 164 -1.57 15.97 27.01
CA TRP A 164 -2.08 17.35 27.12
C TRP A 164 -1.25 18.34 27.94
N HIS A 165 -0.22 17.89 28.65
CA HIS A 165 0.52 18.75 29.58
C HIS A 165 1.59 19.70 28.97
N THR A 166 1.67 19.85 27.64
CA THR A 166 2.42 20.98 27.02
C THR A 166 1.92 21.37 25.61
N ARG A 167 0.88 22.21 25.49
CA ARG A 167 0.86 23.44 24.65
C ARG A 167 -0.47 24.21 24.72
N ASN A 168 -0.40 25.48 24.32
CA ASN A 168 -1.42 26.53 24.56
C ASN A 168 -2.85 26.22 24.10
N ARG A 169 -3.80 26.72 24.92
CA ARG A 169 -5.21 26.97 24.56
C ARG A 169 -5.34 27.70 23.21
N ARG A 170 -6.11 27.15 22.27
CA ARG A 170 -6.96 27.89 21.28
C ARG A 170 -7.87 26.90 20.53
N HIS A 171 -9.12 27.32 20.33
CA HIS A 171 -10.20 26.73 19.50
C HIS A 171 -10.12 25.25 19.07
N ILE A 172 -11.09 24.47 19.55
CA ILE A 172 -11.57 23.25 18.88
C ILE A 172 -12.89 23.61 18.19
N SER A 173 -13.01 23.38 16.88
CA SER A 173 -14.23 23.60 16.10
C SER A 173 -15.08 22.34 16.00
N ASN A 174 -16.38 22.53 15.72
CA ASN A 174 -17.37 21.45 15.67
C ASN A 174 -16.99 20.29 14.73
N SER A 175 -17.07 19.06 15.25
CA SER A 175 -17.15 17.83 14.46
C SER A 175 -18.35 17.00 14.95
N SER A 176 -19.27 16.69 14.04
CA SER A 176 -20.56 16.07 14.35
C SER A 176 -20.49 14.56 14.49
N LEU A 177 -21.22 13.99 15.45
CA LEU A 177 -21.35 12.54 15.63
C LEU A 177 -22.75 12.09 15.17
N CYS A 178 -22.86 11.57 13.94
CA CYS A 178 -24.14 11.14 13.39
C CYS A 178 -24.62 9.84 14.04
N LEU A 179 -25.86 9.84 14.54
CA LEU A 179 -26.58 8.69 15.08
C LEU A 179 -27.94 8.58 14.36
N TYR A 180 -28.35 7.37 14.01
CA TYR A 180 -29.61 7.08 13.29
C TYR A 180 -30.35 5.91 13.97
N PRO A 181 -31.70 5.91 13.97
CA PRO A 181 -32.49 4.83 14.56
C PRO A 181 -32.46 3.52 13.74
N CYS A 182 -32.56 2.40 14.45
CA CYS A 182 -33.10 1.14 13.93
C CYS A 182 -34.31 0.74 14.77
N GLY A 183 -35.39 0.30 14.12
CA GLY A 183 -36.68 0.11 14.77
C GLY A 183 -36.84 -1.25 15.48
N ALA A 184 -37.71 -1.23 16.50
CA ALA A 184 -38.53 -2.36 16.95
C ALA A 184 -37.83 -3.71 17.22
N ASN A 185 -36.72 -3.71 17.96
CA ASN A 185 -36.49 -4.67 19.07
C ASN A 185 -35.30 -4.20 19.93
N GLY A 186 -35.45 -4.26 21.26
CA GLY A 186 -34.55 -3.57 22.19
C GLY A 186 -33.18 -4.25 22.36
N LEU A 187 -32.18 -3.80 21.61
CA LEU A 187 -30.75 -4.09 21.85
C LEU A 187 -29.86 -3.03 21.17
N ILE A 188 -29.17 -2.20 21.95
CA ILE A 188 -28.27 -1.16 21.41
C ILE A 188 -26.99 -1.80 20.90
N ALA A 189 -26.77 -1.77 19.58
CA ALA A 189 -25.63 -2.39 18.92
C ALA A 189 -24.93 -1.43 17.93
N ALA A 190 -23.75 -0.95 18.31
CA ALA A 190 -22.91 -0.13 17.42
C ALA A 190 -22.31 -0.99 16.28
N ARG A 191 -22.85 -0.84 15.06
CA ARG A 191 -22.21 -1.31 13.81
C ARG A 191 -22.11 -0.17 12.81
N ARG A 192 -20.92 0.03 12.23
CA ARG A 192 -20.81 0.65 10.91
C ARG A 192 -21.36 -0.31 9.86
N TYR A 193 -22.12 0.23 8.91
CA TYR A 193 -22.51 -0.41 7.66
C TYR A 193 -22.29 0.57 6.50
N TYR A 194 -21.75 0.08 5.40
CA TYR A 194 -21.79 0.78 4.11
C TYR A 194 -23.15 0.49 3.46
N VAL A 195 -23.75 1.49 2.81
CA VAL A 195 -24.90 1.29 1.91
C VAL A 195 -24.48 1.65 0.49
N GLN A 196 -24.43 0.64 -0.39
CA GLN A 196 -24.01 0.79 -1.77
C GLN A 196 -25.22 1.08 -2.68
N GLY A 197 -25.58 2.35 -2.83
CA GLY A 197 -26.77 2.77 -3.58
C GLY A 197 -26.61 2.76 -5.10
N ARG A 198 -27.23 1.79 -5.79
CA ARG A 198 -27.53 1.89 -7.23
C ARG A 198 -28.84 2.67 -7.43
N SER A 199 -28.82 3.76 -8.21
CA SER A 199 -30.01 4.54 -8.55
C SER A 199 -30.76 3.96 -9.76
N GLY A 200 -31.93 3.36 -9.53
CA GLY A 200 -32.95 3.10 -10.55
C GLY A 200 -34.04 4.18 -10.53
N ARG A 201 -34.59 4.55 -11.70
CA ARG A 201 -35.65 5.58 -11.80
C ARG A 201 -37.02 5.02 -11.40
N PRO A 202 -37.93 5.83 -10.83
CA PRO A 202 -39.33 5.46 -10.67
C PRO A 202 -40.15 5.63 -11.97
N GLN A 203 -41.14 4.76 -12.16
CA GLN A 203 -42.35 5.02 -12.94
C GLN A 203 -43.56 4.52 -12.13
N PRO A 204 -44.78 5.07 -12.34
CA PRO A 204 -45.94 4.79 -11.49
C PRO A 204 -46.84 3.66 -12.02
N ASN A 205 -47.79 3.26 -11.16
CA ASN A 205 -48.96 2.39 -11.40
C ASN A 205 -48.70 0.88 -11.53
N GLY A 206 -49.48 0.09 -10.78
CA GLY A 206 -49.50 -1.37 -10.83
C GLY A 206 -50.07 -1.99 -9.55
N ILE A 207 -51.36 -2.39 -9.57
CA ILE A 207 -52.05 -3.00 -8.42
C ILE A 207 -51.98 -4.53 -8.54
N THR A 208 -51.49 -5.21 -7.49
CA THR A 208 -52.12 -6.42 -6.88
C THR A 208 -51.25 -6.96 -5.74
N ALA A 209 -51.86 -7.72 -4.83
CA ALA A 209 -51.16 -8.49 -3.80
C ALA A 209 -51.24 -9.99 -4.10
N ASN A 210 -50.33 -10.78 -3.53
CA ASN A 210 -50.72 -11.94 -2.71
C ASN A 210 -49.53 -12.53 -1.93
N THR A 211 -49.88 -13.24 -0.85
CA THR A 211 -49.00 -13.99 0.05
C THR A 211 -48.77 -15.42 -0.41
N GLU A 212 -47.60 -15.99 -0.09
CA GLU A 212 -47.37 -17.30 0.59
C GLU A 212 -45.86 -17.64 0.50
N LEU A 213 -45.14 -17.84 1.60
CA LEU A 213 -45.04 -18.99 2.52
C LEU A 213 -44.20 -20.20 2.01
N THR A 214 -43.09 -20.39 2.75
CA THR A 214 -42.49 -21.67 3.19
C THR A 214 -41.55 -22.53 2.32
N ARG A 215 -40.44 -22.86 3.00
CA ARG A 215 -39.78 -24.17 3.17
C ARG A 215 -38.56 -24.54 2.30
N SER A 216 -37.57 -25.05 3.04
CA SER A 216 -36.34 -25.70 2.63
C SER A 216 -36.54 -27.14 2.17
N HIS A 217 -35.66 -27.64 1.29
CA HIS A 217 -35.22 -29.04 1.38
C HIS A 217 -33.77 -29.25 0.92
N ASN A 218 -33.28 -30.48 1.13
CA ASN A 218 -31.87 -30.84 1.21
C ASN A 218 -31.35 -31.65 -0.01
N SER A 219 -30.06 -31.44 -0.32
CA SER A 219 -29.08 -32.47 -0.74
C SER A 219 -29.17 -33.19 -2.10
N CYS A 220 -28.01 -33.80 -2.41
CA CYS A 220 -27.76 -35.00 -3.24
C CYS A 220 -27.39 -34.89 -4.74
N THR A 221 -26.10 -35.21 -4.97
CA THR A 221 -25.56 -36.14 -6.00
C THR A 221 -25.81 -35.91 -7.49
N SER A 222 -24.79 -35.31 -8.14
CA SER A 222 -24.00 -35.88 -9.25
C SER A 222 -24.48 -37.15 -9.98
N ILE A 223 -24.42 -37.13 -11.32
CA ILE A 223 -23.94 -38.24 -12.19
C ILE A 223 -23.64 -37.72 -13.63
N LEU A 224 -22.67 -38.34 -14.31
CA LEU A 224 -22.26 -38.18 -15.74
C LEU A 224 -22.69 -39.47 -16.50
N PRO A 225 -22.69 -39.63 -17.86
CA PRO A 225 -21.62 -39.16 -18.78
C PRO A 225 -21.94 -38.91 -20.29
N LEU A 226 -20.88 -38.56 -21.04
CA LEU A 226 -20.52 -38.93 -22.44
C LEU A 226 -21.37 -38.57 -23.70
N VAL A 227 -20.63 -38.09 -24.73
CA VAL A 227 -20.65 -38.34 -26.21
C VAL A 227 -20.05 -37.09 -26.90
N MET A 228 -18.83 -37.10 -27.47
CA MET A 228 -18.44 -37.43 -28.87
C MET A 228 -19.10 -36.51 -29.94
N THR A 229 -18.44 -35.90 -30.95
CA THR A 229 -17.07 -35.99 -31.56
C THR A 229 -16.57 -34.65 -32.20
N SER A 230 -15.36 -34.67 -32.78
CA SER A 230 -14.93 -33.98 -34.05
C SER A 230 -14.86 -32.45 -34.18
N ASP A 231 -13.70 -31.88 -33.80
CA ASP A 231 -12.64 -31.24 -34.65
C ASP A 231 -12.93 -30.55 -36.03
N VAL A 232 -11.99 -29.68 -36.44
CA VAL A 232 -11.66 -29.12 -37.78
C VAL A 232 -12.22 -27.72 -38.22
N ARG A 233 -11.38 -26.69 -37.97
CA ARG A 233 -10.93 -25.53 -38.84
C ARG A 233 -11.90 -24.64 -39.67
N ARG A 234 -11.70 -23.31 -39.49
CA ARG A 234 -11.82 -22.16 -40.48
C ARG A 234 -13.24 -21.91 -41.06
N SER A 235 -13.71 -20.69 -41.37
CA SER A 235 -13.10 -19.38 -41.65
C SER A 235 -14.11 -18.21 -41.49
N THR A 236 -13.64 -16.95 -41.48
CA THR A 236 -14.45 -15.73 -41.65
C THR A 236 -15.02 -15.57 -43.08
N PRO A 237 -16.13 -14.84 -43.25
CA PRO A 237 -16.06 -13.58 -44.02
C PRO A 237 -16.86 -12.40 -43.41
N LEU A 238 -16.93 -11.28 -44.14
CA LEU A 238 -17.47 -9.97 -43.71
C LEU A 238 -18.27 -9.30 -44.87
N LEU A 239 -19.45 -8.76 -44.57
CA LEU A 239 -20.36 -7.92 -45.39
C LEU A 239 -21.43 -7.34 -44.42
N LEU A 240 -21.82 -6.06 -44.33
CA LEU A 240 -21.73 -4.83 -45.15
C LEU A 240 -22.85 -4.67 -46.22
N PHE A 241 -23.84 -3.82 -45.94
CA PHE A 241 -24.91 -3.35 -46.85
C PHE A 241 -25.41 -1.92 -46.51
N ILE A 242 -25.65 -1.11 -47.55
CA ILE A 242 -26.04 0.33 -47.64
C ILE A 242 -26.71 0.52 -49.06
N PRO A 243 -27.56 1.53 -49.42
CA PRO A 243 -28.03 2.76 -48.72
C PRO A 243 -29.53 2.64 -48.30
N SER A 244 -30.56 3.51 -48.49
CA SER A 244 -30.87 4.76 -49.25
C SER A 244 -32.25 5.34 -48.76
N ASP A 245 -32.78 6.55 -49.01
CA ASP A 245 -32.36 7.71 -49.84
C ASP A 245 -33.03 9.08 -49.40
N ASN A 246 -33.20 10.03 -50.33
CA ASN A 246 -33.74 11.42 -50.24
C ASN A 246 -35.30 11.53 -50.22
N SER A 247 -36.01 12.67 -50.03
CA SER A 247 -35.75 14.06 -49.50
C SER A 247 -37.10 14.85 -49.41
N THR A 248 -37.17 16.03 -48.75
CA THR A 248 -38.02 17.20 -49.17
C THR A 248 -37.76 18.48 -48.35
N ASP A 249 -38.16 19.65 -48.88
CA ASP A 249 -37.82 21.02 -48.44
C ASP A 249 -38.79 21.70 -47.44
N ALA A 250 -38.27 22.68 -46.67
CA ALA A 250 -39.01 23.89 -46.27
C ALA A 250 -38.07 25.09 -45.95
N ARG A 251 -38.25 26.25 -46.62
CA ARG A 251 -37.48 27.50 -46.40
C ARG A 251 -38.20 28.51 -45.49
N LYS A 252 -37.43 29.34 -44.76
CA LYS A 252 -37.59 30.81 -44.68
C LYS A 252 -36.33 31.50 -44.10
N GLN A 253 -36.29 32.84 -44.10
CA GLN A 253 -35.05 33.64 -44.21
C GLN A 253 -34.70 34.53 -42.98
N HIS A 254 -33.41 34.88 -42.91
CA HIS A 254 -32.78 35.86 -42.00
C HIS A 254 -33.21 37.33 -42.20
N PRO A 255 -33.05 38.14 -41.14
CA PRO A 255 -32.41 39.47 -41.21
C PRO A 255 -30.91 39.43 -40.82
N ARG A 256 -30.15 40.48 -41.11
CA ARG A 256 -28.69 40.61 -40.86
C ARG A 256 -28.34 41.73 -39.85
N PRO A 257 -27.09 41.82 -39.36
CA PRO A 257 -26.82 42.21 -37.96
C PRO A 257 -26.27 43.63 -37.74
N SER A 258 -26.10 43.96 -36.47
CA SER A 258 -25.15 44.94 -35.94
C SER A 258 -24.34 44.33 -34.78
N SER A 259 -23.16 44.90 -34.53
CA SER A 259 -22.21 44.68 -33.42
C SER A 259 -22.85 44.47 -32.03
N ASP A 260 -22.20 43.80 -31.07
CA ASP A 260 -20.76 43.52 -30.93
C ASP A 260 -20.38 42.04 -30.74
N THR A 261 -19.12 41.71 -31.04
CA THR A 261 -18.55 40.37 -30.91
C THR A 261 -17.39 40.34 -29.91
N VAL A 262 -17.51 39.52 -28.86
CA VAL A 262 -16.35 38.95 -28.14
C VAL A 262 -16.49 37.44 -28.25
N MET A 263 -15.53 36.78 -28.91
CA MET A 263 -15.61 35.35 -29.20
C MET A 263 -15.44 34.51 -27.93
N ALA A 264 -16.26 33.46 -27.82
CA ALA A 264 -15.94 32.28 -27.04
C ALA A 264 -15.68 31.12 -28.01
N ASP A 265 -14.72 30.25 -27.71
CA ASP A 265 -14.56 28.95 -28.38
C ASP A 265 -13.75 27.97 -27.52
N ASP A 266 -14.46 27.20 -26.69
CA ASP A 266 -14.31 25.75 -26.50
C ASP A 266 -15.47 25.26 -25.58
N PRO A 267 -16.54 24.63 -26.11
CA PRO A 267 -17.68 24.20 -25.31
C PRO A 267 -17.46 22.87 -24.55
N ASP A 268 -16.48 22.05 -24.93
CA ASP A 268 -16.47 20.60 -24.63
C ASP A 268 -15.81 20.24 -23.28
N ARG A 269 -15.74 21.19 -22.34
CA ARG A 269 -15.24 20.98 -20.96
C ARG A 269 -16.22 21.40 -19.86
N ALA A 270 -17.45 20.89 -19.95
CA ALA A 270 -18.39 20.89 -18.84
C ALA A 270 -17.92 19.96 -17.70
N ILE A 271 -17.06 20.48 -16.81
CA ILE A 271 -16.67 19.80 -15.57
C ILE A 271 -17.94 19.45 -14.79
N THR A 272 -18.24 18.15 -14.68
CA THR A 272 -19.45 17.67 -14.02
C THR A 272 -19.25 17.72 -12.50
N ILE A 273 -19.45 18.91 -11.92
CA ILE A 273 -19.41 19.11 -10.47
C ILE A 273 -20.50 18.25 -9.83
N GLY A 274 -20.10 17.13 -9.24
CA GLY A 274 -21.00 16.23 -8.53
C GLY A 274 -21.68 16.97 -7.37
N ARG A 275 -23.01 17.12 -7.45
CA ARG A 275 -23.84 17.68 -6.37
C ARG A 275 -23.90 16.71 -5.19
N THR A 276 -22.87 16.78 -4.35
CA THR A 276 -22.76 16.06 -3.07
C THR A 276 -22.19 17.03 -2.03
N ALA A 277 -22.53 16.85 -0.74
CA ALA A 277 -22.20 17.84 0.29
C ALA A 277 -20.70 17.98 0.62
N ASN A 278 -19.86 17.05 0.17
CA ASN A 278 -18.41 17.12 0.32
C ASN A 278 -17.78 17.72 -0.94
N LYS A 279 -16.97 18.78 -0.75
CA LYS A 279 -16.18 19.43 -1.82
C LYS A 279 -14.90 18.65 -2.17
N ILE A 280 -15.02 17.33 -2.29
CA ILE A 280 -13.90 16.44 -2.60
C ILE A 280 -13.79 16.27 -4.13
N VAL A 281 -12.60 16.52 -4.68
CA VAL A 281 -12.29 16.40 -6.10
C VAL A 281 -11.76 14.99 -6.39
N GLY A 282 -12.53 14.22 -7.15
CA GLY A 282 -12.18 12.87 -7.61
C GLY A 282 -12.00 12.77 -9.14
N TRP A 283 -12.07 11.54 -9.64
CA TRP A 283 -12.16 11.26 -11.08
C TRP A 283 -13.56 11.61 -11.62
N ASP A 284 -13.65 12.09 -12.86
CA ASP A 284 -14.92 12.50 -13.46
C ASP A 284 -15.79 11.30 -13.91
N GLY A 285 -15.23 10.10 -13.86
CA GLY A 285 -15.96 8.84 -14.04
C GLY A 285 -15.02 7.63 -14.14
N PRO A 286 -15.56 6.41 -14.30
CA PRO A 286 -14.75 5.20 -14.42
C PRO A 286 -13.77 5.21 -15.59
N GLY A 287 -14.05 6.00 -16.64
CA GLY A 287 -13.22 6.15 -17.84
C GLY A 287 -12.40 7.45 -17.89
N ASP A 288 -12.20 8.16 -16.78
CA ASP A 288 -11.41 9.39 -16.72
C ASP A 288 -9.99 9.17 -17.30
N PRO A 289 -9.54 9.93 -18.32
CA PRO A 289 -8.26 9.75 -18.98
C PRO A 289 -7.04 10.19 -18.14
N ASP A 290 -7.24 11.00 -17.09
CA ASP A 290 -6.18 11.36 -16.16
C ASP A 290 -5.82 10.19 -15.21
N ASN A 291 -6.70 9.21 -15.06
CA ASN A 291 -6.45 8.00 -14.28
C ASN A 291 -5.44 7.07 -14.99
N PRO A 292 -4.28 6.72 -14.38
CA PRO A 292 -3.26 5.86 -14.99
C PRO A 292 -3.76 4.47 -15.40
N MET A 293 -4.76 3.93 -14.72
CA MET A 293 -5.35 2.63 -15.03
C MET A 293 -6.12 2.64 -16.35
N ASN A 294 -6.57 3.81 -16.83
CA ASN A 294 -7.30 3.98 -18.09
C ASN A 294 -6.39 4.27 -19.29
N TRP A 295 -5.08 4.47 -19.09
CA TRP A 295 -4.15 4.76 -20.18
C TRP A 295 -4.02 3.59 -21.19
N PRO A 296 -3.76 3.87 -22.48
CA PRO A 296 -3.62 2.85 -23.50
C PRO A 296 -2.47 1.89 -23.19
N ASN A 297 -2.68 0.60 -23.40
CA ASN A 297 -1.75 -0.45 -22.95
C ASN A 297 -0.34 -0.32 -23.54
N GLN A 298 -0.17 0.31 -24.71
CA GLN A 298 1.15 0.67 -25.26
C GLN A 298 1.92 1.64 -24.34
N LYS A 299 1.28 2.72 -23.89
CA LYS A 299 1.86 3.67 -22.92
C LYS A 299 2.20 2.97 -21.61
N LYS A 300 1.31 2.09 -21.10
CA LYS A 300 1.57 1.29 -19.90
C LYS A 300 2.79 0.38 -20.05
N TRP A 301 2.95 -0.29 -21.19
CA TRP A 301 4.12 -1.13 -21.47
C TRP A 301 5.42 -0.34 -21.62
N ILE A 302 5.40 0.82 -22.30
CA ILE A 302 6.57 1.71 -22.42
C ILE A 302 7.05 2.17 -21.05
N ILE A 303 6.14 2.58 -20.16
CA ILE A 303 6.46 2.93 -18.76
C ILE A 303 7.03 1.71 -18.02
N THR A 304 6.36 0.56 -18.11
CA THR A 304 6.77 -0.70 -17.43
C THR A 304 8.19 -1.14 -17.84
N VAL A 305 8.51 -1.10 -19.14
CA VAL A 305 9.84 -1.44 -19.67
C VAL A 305 10.87 -0.39 -19.28
N SER A 306 10.55 0.91 -19.34
CA SER A 306 11.45 1.98 -18.90
C SER A 306 11.85 1.81 -17.43
N LEU A 307 10.88 1.56 -16.55
CA LEU A 307 11.12 1.31 -15.12
C LEU A 307 11.88 0.00 -14.86
N GLY A 308 11.62 -1.04 -15.65
CA GLY A 308 12.40 -2.29 -15.65
C GLY A 308 13.86 -2.07 -16.04
N LEU A 309 14.13 -1.24 -17.06
CA LEU A 309 15.48 -0.90 -17.51
C LEU A 309 16.27 -0.11 -16.46
N LEU A 310 15.66 0.89 -15.80
CA LEU A 310 16.31 1.60 -14.68
C LEU A 310 16.73 0.62 -13.57
N THR A 311 15.83 -0.30 -13.23
CA THR A 311 16.07 -1.32 -12.21
C THR A 311 17.21 -2.26 -12.64
N TRP A 312 17.22 -2.69 -13.90
CA TRP A 312 18.26 -3.53 -14.48
C TRP A 312 19.64 -2.86 -14.46
N VAL A 313 19.74 -1.57 -14.81
CA VAL A 313 21.01 -0.80 -14.76
C VAL A 313 21.58 -0.77 -13.35
N VAL A 314 20.74 -0.53 -12.34
CA VAL A 314 21.17 -0.52 -10.93
C VAL A 314 21.64 -1.91 -10.48
N THR A 315 20.87 -2.96 -10.77
CA THR A 315 21.19 -4.30 -10.28
C THR A 315 22.38 -4.92 -11.02
N PHE A 316 22.57 -4.57 -12.30
CA PHE A 316 23.80 -4.80 -13.06
C PHE A 316 25.01 -4.07 -12.45
N ALA A 317 24.86 -2.80 -12.06
CA ALA A 317 25.91 -2.04 -11.40
C ALA A 317 26.29 -2.60 -10.01
N SER A 318 25.40 -3.33 -9.35
CA SER A 318 25.67 -4.00 -8.06
C SER A 318 26.63 -5.19 -8.16
N SER A 319 26.78 -5.80 -9.34
CA SER A 319 27.51 -7.05 -9.53
C SER A 319 28.70 -6.98 -10.49
N ILE A 320 28.70 -6.07 -11.47
CA ILE A 320 29.82 -5.92 -12.42
C ILE A 320 31.17 -5.71 -11.71
N PHE A 321 31.14 -5.10 -10.51
CA PHE A 321 32.32 -4.86 -9.68
C PHE A 321 32.99 -6.13 -9.15
N SER A 322 32.31 -7.29 -9.08
CA SER A 322 32.95 -8.54 -8.62
C SER A 322 34.13 -8.97 -9.50
N THR A 323 34.07 -8.66 -10.80
CA THR A 323 35.17 -8.90 -11.75
C THR A 323 36.31 -7.87 -11.62
N ALA A 324 36.05 -6.73 -10.99
CA ALA A 324 37.06 -5.72 -10.65
C ALA A 324 37.80 -6.04 -9.33
N THR A 325 37.26 -6.91 -8.46
CA THR A 325 37.82 -7.27 -7.15
C THR A 325 39.32 -7.61 -7.21
N LEU A 326 39.70 -8.59 -8.04
CA LEU A 326 41.09 -9.06 -8.14
C LEU A 326 42.08 -8.03 -8.73
N PRO A 327 41.80 -7.37 -9.89
CA PRO A 327 42.70 -6.35 -10.42
C PRO A 327 42.80 -5.11 -9.52
N ALA A 328 41.69 -4.65 -8.91
CA ALA A 328 41.72 -3.51 -8.00
C ALA A 328 42.48 -3.83 -6.69
N ALA A 329 42.36 -5.04 -6.16
CA ALA A 329 43.10 -5.48 -4.97
C ALA A 329 44.63 -5.43 -5.22
N LYS A 330 45.06 -5.88 -6.40
CA LYS A 330 46.46 -5.80 -6.84
C LYS A 330 46.95 -4.35 -6.99
N GLU A 331 46.14 -3.48 -7.59
CA GLU A 331 46.50 -2.07 -7.79
C GLU A 331 46.71 -1.34 -6.45
N PHE A 332 45.77 -1.46 -5.52
CA PHE A 332 45.86 -0.80 -4.21
C PHE A 332 46.68 -1.58 -3.18
N SER A 333 47.29 -2.71 -3.55
CA SER A 333 48.07 -3.58 -2.66
C SER A 333 47.31 -4.01 -1.39
N VAL A 334 46.01 -4.29 -1.52
CA VAL A 334 45.13 -4.78 -0.44
C VAL A 334 44.71 -6.24 -0.68
N SER A 335 44.16 -6.90 0.34
CA SER A 335 43.66 -8.28 0.19
C SER A 335 42.39 -8.32 -0.67
N THR A 336 42.11 -9.47 -1.27
CA THR A 336 40.93 -9.70 -2.11
C THR A 336 39.63 -9.43 -1.34
N GLU A 337 39.57 -9.80 -0.07
CA GLU A 337 38.41 -9.69 0.81
C GLU A 337 38.06 -8.22 1.09
N VAL A 338 39.07 -7.33 1.14
CA VAL A 338 38.88 -5.88 1.27
C VAL A 338 38.22 -5.29 0.02
N MET A 339 38.46 -5.85 -1.16
CA MET A 339 37.78 -5.42 -2.39
C MET A 339 36.42 -6.09 -2.60
N THR A 340 36.22 -7.32 -2.11
CA THR A 340 34.88 -7.98 -2.08
C THR A 340 33.86 -7.14 -1.29
N LEU A 341 34.30 -6.38 -0.27
CA LEU A 341 33.47 -5.37 0.40
C LEU A 341 32.83 -4.36 -0.57
N GLY A 342 33.44 -4.05 -1.71
CA GLY A 342 32.87 -3.12 -2.69
C GLY A 342 31.55 -3.63 -3.29
N THR A 343 31.45 -4.94 -3.52
CA THR A 343 30.20 -5.61 -3.91
C THR A 343 29.24 -5.66 -2.71
N SER A 344 29.69 -6.15 -1.56
CA SER A 344 28.86 -6.30 -0.36
C SER A 344 28.25 -4.99 0.15
N LEU A 345 29.00 -3.88 0.12
CA LEU A 345 28.52 -2.56 0.56
C LEU A 345 27.48 -1.98 -0.40
N PHE A 346 27.57 -2.26 -1.70
CA PHE A 346 26.52 -1.88 -2.66
C PHE A 346 25.21 -2.58 -2.30
N VAL A 347 25.25 -3.90 -2.06
CA VAL A 347 24.06 -4.67 -1.68
C VAL A 347 23.55 -4.27 -0.29
N LEU A 348 24.44 -3.90 0.65
CA LEU A 348 24.05 -3.33 1.94
C LEU A 348 23.29 -2.01 1.76
N GLY A 349 23.65 -1.18 0.78
CA GLY A 349 22.89 0.01 0.39
C GLY A 349 21.43 -0.30 0.02
N PHE A 350 21.18 -1.41 -0.69
CA PHE A 350 19.82 -1.89 -0.99
C PHE A 350 19.00 -2.28 0.26
N ALA A 351 19.62 -2.51 1.42
CA ALA A 351 18.90 -2.78 2.66
C ALA A 351 18.32 -1.50 3.28
N PHE A 352 19.05 -0.38 3.18
CA PHE A 352 18.69 0.90 3.80
C PHE A 352 17.86 1.79 2.88
N GLY A 353 18.18 1.86 1.59
CA GLY A 353 17.52 2.79 0.66
C GLY A 353 16.00 2.66 0.58
N PRO A 354 15.40 1.45 0.56
CA PRO A 354 13.94 1.27 0.55
C PRO A 354 13.23 1.85 1.77
N LEU A 355 13.93 1.98 2.91
CA LEU A 355 13.41 2.61 4.13
C LEU A 355 13.19 4.11 3.96
N ILE A 356 13.89 4.73 3.00
CA ILE A 356 13.81 6.16 2.67
C ILE A 356 12.89 6.35 1.45
N PHE A 357 13.18 5.67 0.34
CA PHE A 357 12.47 5.87 -0.94
C PHE A 357 11.06 5.28 -0.95
N GLY A 358 10.77 4.24 -0.17
CA GLY A 358 9.42 3.70 0.00
C GLY A 358 8.46 4.75 0.55
N PRO A 359 8.63 5.20 1.82
CA PRO A 359 7.77 6.23 2.43
C PRO A 359 7.70 7.53 1.63
N MET A 360 8.82 8.01 1.08
CA MET A 360 8.82 9.23 0.26
C MET A 360 7.95 9.09 -1.00
N SER A 361 7.84 7.90 -1.58
CA SER A 361 7.05 7.68 -2.80
C SER A 361 5.54 7.61 -2.60
N GLU A 362 5.05 7.42 -1.37
CA GLU A 362 3.62 7.52 -1.03
C GLU A 362 3.18 8.97 -0.76
N VAL A 363 4.12 9.85 -0.39
CA VAL A 363 3.84 11.27 -0.05
C VAL A 363 4.14 12.22 -1.21
N TYR A 364 5.31 12.10 -1.83
CA TYR A 364 5.80 13.03 -2.85
C TYR A 364 5.59 12.53 -4.29
N GLY A 365 4.79 11.46 -4.45
CA GLY A 365 4.54 10.78 -5.72
C GLY A 365 5.62 9.76 -6.08
N ARG A 366 5.36 8.90 -7.08
CA ARG A 366 6.33 7.90 -7.55
C ARG A 366 7.49 8.56 -8.30
N LYS A 367 7.25 9.64 -9.05
CA LYS A 367 8.24 10.15 -10.02
C LYS A 367 9.49 10.72 -9.35
N TYR A 368 9.35 11.75 -8.52
CA TYR A 368 10.51 12.50 -8.02
C TYR A 368 11.43 11.67 -7.11
N PRO A 369 10.94 10.92 -6.11
CA PRO A 369 11.80 10.09 -5.25
C PRO A 369 12.58 9.02 -6.03
N LEU A 370 11.97 8.42 -7.06
CA LEU A 370 12.66 7.48 -7.93
C LEU A 370 13.80 8.16 -8.68
N PHE A 371 13.52 9.22 -9.45
CA PHE A 371 14.53 9.84 -10.31
C PHE A 371 15.61 10.61 -9.56
N ILE A 372 15.32 11.19 -8.39
CA ILE A 372 16.34 11.81 -7.53
C ILE A 372 17.33 10.75 -7.02
N GLY A 373 16.85 9.61 -6.51
CA GLY A 373 17.71 8.50 -6.10
C GLY A 373 18.55 7.96 -7.26
N TYR A 374 17.94 7.76 -8.43
CA TYR A 374 18.63 7.26 -9.62
C TYR A 374 19.70 8.24 -10.15
N PHE A 375 19.43 9.54 -10.13
CA PHE A 375 20.40 10.56 -10.53
C PHE A 375 21.61 10.58 -9.58
N VAL A 376 21.39 10.52 -8.27
CA VAL A 376 22.48 10.47 -7.28
C VAL A 376 23.27 9.15 -7.39
N PHE A 377 22.62 8.03 -7.69
CA PHE A 377 23.29 6.77 -8.04
C PHE A 377 24.20 6.89 -9.28
N ALA A 378 23.76 7.61 -10.31
CA ALA A 378 24.56 7.86 -11.50
C ALA A 378 25.80 8.71 -11.18
N LEU A 379 25.64 9.77 -10.38
CA LEU A 379 26.76 10.61 -9.92
C LEU A 379 27.79 9.79 -9.13
N PHE A 380 27.35 8.91 -8.22
CA PHE A 380 28.27 8.07 -7.42
C PHE A 380 29.00 6.96 -8.22
N GLN A 381 28.72 6.75 -9.51
CA GLN A 381 29.58 5.91 -10.36
C GLN A 381 30.92 6.59 -10.66
N ILE A 382 30.92 7.93 -10.85
CA ILE A 382 32.10 8.71 -11.25
C ILE A 382 33.24 8.61 -10.21
N PRO A 383 33.04 8.85 -8.90
CA PRO A 383 34.11 8.72 -7.89
C PRO A 383 34.53 7.26 -7.61
N VAL A 384 33.77 6.26 -8.06
CA VAL A 384 34.21 4.86 -8.05
C VAL A 384 35.11 4.55 -9.25
N ALA A 385 34.84 5.16 -10.41
CA ALA A 385 35.69 5.04 -11.60
C ALA A 385 37.00 5.85 -11.47
N THR A 386 36.94 7.04 -10.89
CA THR A 386 38.10 7.94 -10.66
C THR A 386 38.78 7.74 -9.31
N GLY A 387 38.36 6.75 -8.52
CA GLY A 387 38.88 6.53 -7.17
C GLY A 387 40.37 6.17 -7.16
N GLU A 388 41.17 6.99 -6.47
CA GLU A 388 42.59 6.74 -6.16
C GLU A 388 42.79 6.09 -4.78
N ASN A 389 41.70 5.93 -4.00
CA ASN A 389 41.74 5.41 -2.64
C ASN A 389 40.63 4.38 -2.42
N VAL A 390 40.99 3.22 -1.84
CA VAL A 390 40.04 2.13 -1.49
C VAL A 390 38.87 2.64 -0.65
N GLN A 391 39.14 3.52 0.32
CA GLN A 391 38.11 4.13 1.18
C GLN A 391 37.04 4.89 0.36
N THR A 392 37.46 5.65 -0.66
CA THR A 392 36.55 6.40 -1.54
C THR A 392 35.70 5.43 -2.35
N ILE A 393 36.30 4.38 -2.91
CA ILE A 393 35.61 3.33 -3.66
C ILE A 393 34.54 2.65 -2.78
N LEU A 394 34.91 2.20 -1.58
CA LEU A 394 33.98 1.49 -0.67
C LEU A 394 32.82 2.38 -0.20
N VAL A 395 33.09 3.64 0.20
CA VAL A 395 32.04 4.59 0.62
C VAL A 395 31.13 4.94 -0.55
N CYS A 396 31.67 5.26 -1.73
CA CYS A 396 30.86 5.56 -2.90
C CYS A 396 30.11 4.33 -3.43
N ARG A 397 30.58 3.09 -3.22
CA ARG A 397 29.79 1.86 -3.47
C ARG A 397 28.61 1.71 -2.52
N PHE A 398 28.78 1.95 -1.22
CA PHE A 398 27.64 1.98 -0.29
C PHE A 398 26.59 3.02 -0.70
N LEU A 399 27.02 4.26 -0.99
CA LEU A 399 26.12 5.34 -1.40
C LEU A 399 25.45 5.04 -2.76
N SER A 400 26.18 4.45 -3.72
CA SER A 400 25.61 3.98 -4.98
C SER A 400 24.47 2.99 -4.77
N GLY A 401 24.64 2.02 -3.86
CA GLY A 401 23.58 1.07 -3.51
C GLY A 401 22.40 1.71 -2.80
N LEU A 402 22.67 2.63 -1.87
CA LEU A 402 21.67 3.37 -1.09
C LEU A 402 20.74 4.18 -2.00
N PHE A 403 21.31 5.06 -2.83
CA PHE A 403 20.55 5.90 -3.76
C PHE A 403 19.99 5.09 -4.94
N GLY A 404 20.75 4.09 -5.40
CA GLY A 404 20.34 3.19 -6.49
C GLY A 404 19.15 2.32 -6.14
N SER A 405 18.84 2.09 -4.86
CA SER A 405 17.67 1.30 -4.48
C SER A 405 16.32 1.92 -4.90
N SER A 406 16.27 3.19 -5.32
CA SER A 406 15.01 3.90 -5.52
C SER A 406 14.07 3.24 -6.56
N PRO A 407 14.51 2.67 -7.71
CA PRO A 407 13.62 1.94 -8.60
C PRO A 407 13.17 0.61 -7.98
N LEU A 408 14.07 -0.09 -7.27
CA LEU A 408 13.77 -1.38 -6.63
C LEU A 408 12.64 -1.25 -5.59
N SER A 409 12.55 -0.11 -4.89
CA SER A 409 11.45 0.17 -3.95
C SER A 409 10.21 0.77 -4.61
N VAL A 410 10.35 1.71 -5.55
CA VAL A 410 9.22 2.53 -6.03
C VAL A 410 8.48 1.90 -7.22
N VAL A 411 9.16 1.12 -8.08
CA VAL A 411 8.53 0.55 -9.29
C VAL A 411 7.43 -0.46 -8.95
N GLY A 412 7.57 -1.21 -7.86
CA GLY A 412 6.50 -2.11 -7.38
C GLY A 412 5.19 -1.38 -7.06
N GLY A 413 5.27 -0.14 -6.54
CA GLY A 413 4.13 0.74 -6.34
C GLY A 413 3.59 1.28 -7.67
N ALA A 414 4.45 1.83 -8.53
CA ALA A 414 4.05 2.35 -9.84
C ALA A 414 3.35 1.30 -10.73
N LEU A 415 3.71 0.02 -10.63
CA LEU A 415 3.02 -1.07 -11.35
C LEU A 415 1.69 -1.49 -10.70
N VAL A 416 1.50 -1.24 -9.40
CA VAL A 416 0.20 -1.33 -8.73
C VAL A 416 -0.73 -0.21 -9.19
N ASP A 417 -0.22 1.02 -9.29
CA ASP A 417 -0.95 2.20 -9.74
C ASP A 417 -1.40 2.10 -11.22
N LEU A 418 -0.61 1.40 -12.06
CA LEU A 418 -0.75 1.39 -13.53
C LEU A 418 -1.56 0.21 -14.11
N TRP A 419 -1.53 -0.97 -13.47
CA TRP A 419 -2.09 -2.21 -14.04
C TRP A 419 -3.22 -2.81 -13.20
N PRO A 420 -4.31 -3.34 -13.82
CA PRO A 420 -5.36 -4.07 -13.11
C PRO A 420 -4.82 -5.40 -12.54
N PRO A 421 -5.44 -5.97 -11.49
CA PRO A 421 -4.83 -7.05 -10.68
C PRO A 421 -4.36 -8.30 -11.44
N LEU A 422 -4.97 -8.63 -12.58
CA LEU A 422 -4.57 -9.79 -13.41
C LEU A 422 -3.34 -9.49 -14.26
N GLU A 423 -3.35 -8.41 -15.04
CA GLU A 423 -2.24 -8.01 -15.91
C GLU A 423 -1.00 -7.58 -15.11
N ARG A 424 -1.23 -6.98 -13.93
CA ARG A 424 -0.21 -6.62 -12.94
C ARG A 424 0.73 -7.79 -12.60
N GLY A 425 0.22 -9.02 -12.55
CA GLY A 425 1.06 -10.22 -12.32
C GLY A 425 2.11 -10.43 -13.41
N ILE A 426 1.78 -10.14 -14.67
CA ILE A 426 2.69 -10.24 -15.82
C ILE A 426 3.72 -9.11 -15.77
N ALA A 427 3.28 -7.87 -15.54
CA ALA A 427 4.16 -6.71 -15.44
C ALA A 427 5.18 -6.86 -14.28
N MET A 428 4.73 -7.29 -13.10
CA MET A 428 5.59 -7.56 -11.94
C MET A 428 6.58 -8.72 -12.20
N SER A 429 6.19 -9.71 -13.00
CA SER A 429 7.10 -10.81 -13.39
C SER A 429 8.22 -10.33 -14.30
N ILE A 430 7.93 -9.44 -15.26
CA ILE A 430 8.94 -8.86 -16.16
C ILE A 430 9.89 -7.95 -15.37
N PHE A 431 9.35 -7.11 -14.48
CA PHE A 431 10.15 -6.27 -13.57
C PHE A 431 11.08 -7.10 -12.67
N ALA A 432 10.57 -8.17 -12.03
CA ALA A 432 11.39 -9.01 -11.17
C ALA A 432 12.42 -9.83 -11.95
N GLY A 433 12.10 -10.24 -13.19
CA GLY A 433 13.06 -10.81 -14.13
C GLY A 433 14.22 -9.85 -14.44
N ALA A 434 13.92 -8.58 -14.73
CA ALA A 434 14.95 -7.55 -14.93
C ALA A 434 15.85 -7.35 -13.69
N ASN A 435 15.26 -7.39 -12.49
CA ASN A 435 15.97 -7.33 -11.21
C ASN A 435 16.92 -8.53 -10.99
N PHE A 436 16.65 -9.72 -11.54
CA PHE A 436 17.54 -10.89 -11.46
C PHE A 436 18.51 -11.05 -12.63
N VAL A 437 18.13 -10.63 -13.84
CA VAL A 437 19.01 -10.66 -15.03
C VAL A 437 20.14 -9.63 -14.90
N GLY A 438 19.90 -8.48 -14.25
CA GLY A 438 20.94 -7.45 -14.02
C GLY A 438 22.16 -8.00 -13.28
N PRO A 439 22.02 -8.55 -12.06
CA PRO A 439 23.13 -9.07 -11.29
C PRO A 439 23.90 -10.17 -12.02
N VAL A 440 23.20 -11.03 -12.76
CA VAL A 440 23.81 -12.15 -13.51
C VAL A 440 24.51 -11.69 -14.79
N ALA A 441 24.03 -10.64 -15.45
CA ALA A 441 24.67 -10.05 -16.63
C ALA A 441 25.92 -9.21 -16.31
N GLY A 442 26.02 -8.66 -15.08
CA GLY A 442 27.14 -7.84 -14.63
C GLY A 442 28.50 -8.53 -14.81
N PRO A 443 28.75 -9.71 -14.20
CA PRO A 443 30.02 -10.41 -14.33
C PRO A 443 30.37 -10.83 -15.77
N ILE A 444 29.36 -11.08 -16.63
CA ILE A 444 29.60 -11.41 -18.05
C ILE A 444 30.27 -10.24 -18.76
N MET A 445 29.68 -9.05 -18.68
CA MET A 445 30.26 -7.86 -19.34
C MET A 445 31.51 -7.38 -18.60
N GLY A 446 31.51 -7.43 -17.27
CA GLY A 446 32.64 -7.06 -16.42
C GLY A 446 33.90 -7.88 -16.67
N GLY A 447 33.76 -9.19 -16.90
CA GLY A 447 34.89 -10.07 -17.20
C GLY A 447 35.62 -9.68 -18.48
N PHE A 448 34.88 -9.39 -19.56
CA PHE A 448 35.50 -8.90 -20.80
C PHE A 448 36.07 -7.48 -20.67
N ILE A 449 35.40 -6.58 -19.95
CA ILE A 449 35.91 -5.21 -19.71
C ILE A 449 37.21 -5.24 -18.90
N ALA A 450 37.24 -5.97 -17.77
CA ALA A 450 38.38 -6.03 -16.86
C ALA A 450 39.62 -6.72 -17.47
N GLN A 451 39.43 -7.57 -18.48
CA GLN A 451 40.52 -8.16 -19.27
C GLN A 451 40.98 -7.30 -20.46
N SER A 452 40.18 -6.33 -20.90
CA SER A 452 40.54 -5.43 -22.00
C SER A 452 41.55 -4.36 -21.57
N SER A 453 42.17 -3.69 -22.54
CA SER A 453 43.06 -2.54 -22.31
C SER A 453 42.40 -1.35 -21.62
N LEU A 454 41.07 -1.35 -21.47
CA LEU A 454 40.32 -0.35 -20.70
C LEU A 454 40.51 -0.53 -19.17
N GLY A 455 40.79 -1.75 -18.71
CA GLY A 455 40.99 -2.08 -17.30
C GLY A 455 39.73 -1.99 -16.42
N TRP A 456 39.89 -2.32 -15.13
CA TRP A 456 38.77 -2.56 -14.22
C TRP A 456 37.90 -1.32 -13.94
N ARG A 457 38.46 -0.10 -13.99
CA ARG A 457 37.72 1.16 -13.77
C ARG A 457 36.56 1.35 -14.74
N TRP A 458 36.62 0.77 -15.94
CA TRP A 458 35.53 0.84 -16.90
C TRP A 458 34.26 0.08 -16.50
N THR A 459 34.31 -0.78 -15.48
CA THR A 459 33.10 -1.36 -14.86
C THR A 459 32.22 -0.27 -14.20
N ALA A 460 32.82 0.82 -13.72
CA ALA A 460 32.12 1.98 -13.18
C ALA A 460 31.79 3.02 -14.27
N TYR A 461 32.64 3.20 -15.30
CA TYR A 461 32.31 4.08 -16.43
C TYR A 461 31.14 3.54 -17.27
N ILE A 462 31.08 2.24 -17.58
CA ILE A 462 29.98 1.68 -18.39
C ILE A 462 28.63 1.81 -17.67
N THR A 463 28.62 1.63 -16.33
CA THR A 463 27.41 1.80 -15.51
C THR A 463 27.01 3.26 -15.37
N ALA A 464 27.96 4.20 -15.31
CA ALA A 464 27.69 5.63 -15.41
C ALA A 464 27.03 5.99 -16.76
N VAL A 465 27.57 5.50 -17.87
CA VAL A 465 27.03 5.73 -19.23
C VAL A 465 25.63 5.12 -19.38
N MET A 466 25.41 3.89 -18.91
CA MET A 466 24.08 3.26 -18.90
C MET A 466 23.08 4.07 -18.07
N ALA A 467 23.50 4.59 -16.90
CA ALA A 467 22.64 5.43 -16.07
C ALA A 467 22.31 6.77 -16.74
N ALA A 468 23.31 7.42 -17.35
CA ALA A 468 23.15 8.67 -18.10
C ALA A 468 22.32 8.52 -19.39
N LEU A 469 22.26 7.33 -19.98
CA LEU A 469 21.41 7.03 -21.14
C LEU A 469 19.96 6.75 -20.72
N PHE A 470 19.74 5.71 -19.89
CA PHE A 470 18.38 5.25 -19.57
C PHE A 470 17.65 6.17 -18.59
N GLY A 471 18.36 6.87 -17.70
CA GLY A 471 17.80 7.79 -16.71
C GLY A 471 16.99 8.93 -17.33
N PRO A 472 17.59 9.79 -18.18
CA PRO A 472 16.88 10.90 -18.82
C PRO A 472 15.75 10.44 -19.75
N ILE A 473 15.96 9.36 -20.51
CA ILE A 473 14.90 8.77 -21.37
C ILE A 473 13.68 8.40 -20.51
N ALA A 474 13.89 7.65 -19.42
CA ALA A 474 12.81 7.27 -18.53
C ALA A 474 12.20 8.47 -17.78
N PHE A 475 12.99 9.49 -17.43
CA PHE A 475 12.46 10.72 -16.81
C PHE A 475 11.50 11.47 -17.74
N LEU A 476 11.71 11.40 -19.06
CA LEU A 476 10.81 11.98 -20.06
C LEU A 476 9.60 11.08 -20.34
N THR A 477 9.76 9.76 -20.44
CA THR A 477 8.65 8.83 -20.76
C THR A 477 7.73 8.49 -19.58
N VAL A 478 8.22 8.56 -18.33
CA VAL A 478 7.46 8.18 -17.13
C VAL A 478 6.78 9.42 -16.52
N PRO A 479 5.44 9.54 -16.59
CA PRO A 479 4.69 10.57 -15.86
C PRO A 479 4.60 10.24 -14.35
N GLU A 480 3.90 11.07 -13.59
CA GLU A 480 3.46 10.67 -12.24
C GLU A 480 2.35 9.60 -12.35
N THR A 481 2.35 8.61 -11.46
CA THR A 481 1.35 7.52 -11.44
C THR A 481 0.54 7.47 -10.15
N LEU A 482 0.97 8.13 -9.06
CA LEU A 482 0.26 8.04 -7.80
C LEU A 482 -1.08 8.79 -7.83
N GLU A 483 -2.18 8.06 -7.64
CA GLU A 483 -3.56 8.57 -7.64
C GLU A 483 -3.76 9.80 -6.74
N SER A 484 -3.31 9.75 -5.48
CA SER A 484 -3.40 10.89 -4.55
C SER A 484 -2.69 12.15 -5.07
N CYS A 485 -1.51 12.00 -5.69
CA CYS A 485 -0.77 13.13 -6.28
C CYS A 485 -1.45 13.69 -7.54
N LEU A 486 -2.11 12.84 -8.33
CA LEU A 486 -2.87 13.30 -9.50
C LEU A 486 -4.15 14.02 -9.07
N LEU A 487 -4.89 13.48 -8.10
CA LEU A 487 -6.08 14.13 -7.54
C LEU A 487 -5.76 15.44 -6.82
N MET A 488 -4.65 15.54 -6.07
CA MET A 488 -4.18 16.82 -5.49
C MET A 488 -3.86 17.87 -6.57
N ARG A 489 -3.27 17.46 -7.70
CA ARG A 489 -3.04 18.36 -8.85
C ARG A 489 -4.35 18.79 -9.52
N LYS A 490 -5.31 17.86 -9.68
CA LYS A 490 -6.66 18.14 -10.20
C LYS A 490 -7.41 19.10 -9.29
N ALA A 491 -7.41 18.87 -7.98
CA ALA A 491 -7.98 19.75 -6.97
C ALA A 491 -7.35 21.15 -7.00
N ARG A 492 -6.02 21.26 -7.11
CA ARG A 492 -5.32 22.54 -7.28
C ARG A 492 -5.76 23.29 -8.55
N SER A 493 -5.96 22.58 -9.67
CA SER A 493 -6.48 23.19 -10.90
C SER A 493 -7.91 23.69 -10.72
N VAL A 494 -8.79 22.85 -10.14
CA VAL A 494 -10.21 23.18 -9.89
C VAL A 494 -10.36 24.38 -8.96
N ARG A 495 -9.61 24.44 -7.85
CA ARG A 495 -9.55 25.62 -6.94
C ARG A 495 -9.27 26.92 -7.69
N LEU A 496 -8.31 26.90 -8.63
CA LEU A 496 -7.91 28.08 -9.38
C LEU A 496 -8.93 28.47 -10.46
N SER A 497 -9.60 27.51 -11.10
CA SER A 497 -10.61 27.80 -12.12
C SER A 497 -11.98 28.17 -11.55
N THR A 498 -12.40 27.57 -10.42
CA THR A 498 -13.70 27.87 -9.79
C THR A 498 -13.64 28.97 -8.73
N GLN A 499 -12.43 29.32 -8.27
CA GLN A 499 -12.18 30.17 -7.09
C GLN A 499 -12.77 29.63 -5.77
N ASP A 500 -13.26 28.37 -5.74
CA ASP A 500 -13.75 27.71 -4.53
C ASP A 500 -12.60 27.02 -3.79
N TRP A 501 -11.97 27.76 -2.88
CA TRP A 501 -10.85 27.31 -2.06
C TRP A 501 -11.16 26.10 -1.16
N ALA A 502 -12.43 25.80 -0.91
CA ALA A 502 -12.84 24.64 -0.13
C ALA A 502 -12.93 23.34 -0.96
N MET A 503 -12.75 23.38 -2.28
CA MET A 503 -12.43 22.19 -3.07
C MET A 503 -11.09 21.60 -2.65
N HIS A 504 -10.99 20.29 -2.46
CA HIS A 504 -9.74 19.60 -2.06
C HIS A 504 -9.76 18.12 -2.48
N ALA A 505 -8.60 17.45 -2.51
CA ALA A 505 -8.55 15.99 -2.67
C ALA A 505 -8.69 15.27 -1.32
N GLU A 506 -9.22 14.04 -1.30
CA GLU A 506 -9.35 13.21 -0.08
C GLU A 506 -8.01 13.02 0.66
N ALA A 507 -6.92 12.92 -0.10
CA ALA A 507 -5.56 12.84 0.46
C ALA A 507 -5.10 14.10 1.22
N GLU A 508 -5.81 15.23 1.09
CA GLU A 508 -5.55 16.47 1.85
C GLU A 508 -6.33 16.54 3.17
N GLU A 509 -7.39 15.73 3.36
CA GLU A 509 -8.10 15.62 4.64
C GLU A 509 -7.25 14.91 5.71
N THR A 510 -6.33 14.04 5.28
CA THR A 510 -5.43 13.31 6.16
C THR A 510 -4.10 14.06 6.34
N PRO A 511 -3.82 14.65 7.51
CA PRO A 511 -2.56 15.38 7.72
C PRO A 511 -1.37 14.42 7.66
N VAL A 512 -0.40 14.72 6.80
CA VAL A 512 0.81 13.91 6.62
C VAL A 512 1.81 14.19 7.74
N ASP A 513 1.62 13.57 8.90
CA ASP A 513 2.71 13.45 9.86
C ASP A 513 3.72 12.40 9.36
N LEU A 514 4.90 12.89 8.96
CA LEU A 514 6.03 12.05 8.56
C LEU A 514 6.52 11.16 9.72
N GLY A 515 6.32 11.56 10.98
CA GLY A 515 6.69 10.80 12.18
C GLY A 515 5.80 9.56 12.40
N GLU A 516 4.49 9.74 12.50
CA GLU A 516 3.54 8.64 12.59
C GLU A 516 3.56 7.78 11.31
N MET A 517 3.70 8.38 10.13
CA MET A 517 3.81 7.62 8.89
C MET A 517 5.09 6.77 8.84
N ALA A 518 6.24 7.30 9.26
CA ALA A 518 7.47 6.52 9.38
C ALA A 518 7.32 5.39 10.40
N ASN A 519 6.71 5.63 11.57
CA ASN A 519 6.38 4.57 12.52
C ASN A 519 5.46 3.50 11.91
N ARG A 520 4.43 3.92 11.17
CA ARG A 520 3.43 3.04 10.55
C ARG A 520 4.01 2.19 9.41
N ILE A 521 4.96 2.72 8.63
CA ILE A 521 5.58 2.05 7.48
C ILE A 521 6.86 1.28 7.86
N LEU A 522 7.62 1.71 8.88
CA LEU A 522 8.86 1.03 9.29
C LEU A 522 8.63 0.07 10.46
N VAL A 523 8.05 0.55 11.57
CA VAL A 523 7.96 -0.24 12.81
C VAL A 523 6.95 -1.38 12.69
N ARG A 524 5.80 -1.18 12.00
CA ARG A 524 4.82 -2.27 11.83
C ARG A 524 5.36 -3.44 10.99
N PRO A 525 5.98 -3.24 9.81
CA PRO A 525 6.59 -4.36 9.07
C PRO A 525 7.81 -4.99 9.76
N LEU A 526 8.60 -4.22 10.52
CA LEU A 526 9.68 -4.78 11.35
C LEU A 526 9.12 -5.64 12.49
N ALA A 527 8.08 -5.20 13.18
CA ALA A 527 7.39 -6.00 14.21
C ALA A 527 6.76 -7.27 13.61
N MET A 528 6.07 -7.16 12.47
CA MET A 528 5.54 -8.32 11.74
C MET A 528 6.64 -9.31 11.33
N LEU A 529 7.79 -8.81 10.83
CA LEU A 529 8.95 -9.65 10.49
C LEU A 529 9.51 -10.42 11.69
N VAL A 530 9.45 -9.85 12.91
CA VAL A 530 9.98 -10.48 14.13
C VAL A 530 8.95 -11.38 14.83
N PHE A 531 7.65 -11.09 14.73
CA PHE A 531 6.60 -11.77 15.50
C PHE A 531 5.70 -12.72 14.69
N GLU A 532 5.70 -12.71 13.36
CA GLU A 532 4.88 -13.61 12.52
C GLU A 532 5.73 -14.75 11.93
N PRO A 533 5.58 -16.02 12.38
CA PRO A 533 6.41 -17.14 11.94
C PRO A 533 6.40 -17.40 10.44
N ILE A 534 5.28 -17.08 9.75
CA ILE A 534 5.20 -17.14 8.29
C ILE A 534 6.24 -16.19 7.66
N ILE A 535 6.28 -14.94 8.13
CA ILE A 535 7.11 -13.89 7.54
C ILE A 535 8.58 -14.18 7.84
N ILE A 536 8.92 -14.70 9.02
CA ILE A 536 10.28 -15.17 9.36
C ILE A 536 10.74 -16.23 8.35
N LEU A 537 9.99 -17.33 8.20
CA LEU A 537 10.43 -18.48 7.40
C LEU A 537 10.45 -18.18 5.89
N VAL A 538 9.44 -17.46 5.38
CA VAL A 538 9.43 -17.00 3.97
C VAL A 538 10.60 -16.04 3.72
N THR A 539 10.82 -15.05 4.60
CA THR A 539 11.90 -14.07 4.42
C THR A 539 13.27 -14.73 4.54
N LEU A 540 13.47 -15.66 5.47
CA LEU A 540 14.70 -16.45 5.60
C LEU A 540 15.01 -17.21 4.31
N TYR A 541 14.02 -17.94 3.77
CA TYR A 541 14.18 -18.70 2.52
C TYR A 541 14.56 -17.78 1.34
N MET A 542 13.88 -16.66 1.14
CA MET A 542 14.21 -15.76 0.02
C MET A 542 15.51 -14.99 0.23
N SER A 543 15.90 -14.73 1.47
CA SER A 543 17.18 -14.10 1.79
C SER A 543 18.34 -15.05 1.52
N PHE A 544 18.17 -16.34 1.83
CA PHE A 544 19.10 -17.40 1.45
C PHE A 544 19.20 -17.55 -0.07
N VAL A 545 18.07 -17.63 -0.79
CA VAL A 545 18.03 -17.71 -2.26
C VAL A 545 18.73 -16.50 -2.91
N TYR A 546 18.51 -15.28 -2.40
CA TYR A 546 19.17 -14.07 -2.94
C TYR A 546 20.65 -13.97 -2.57
N GLY A 547 21.02 -14.33 -1.33
CA GLY A 547 22.42 -14.40 -0.90
C GLY A 547 23.24 -15.35 -1.77
N LEU A 548 22.64 -16.48 -2.17
CA LEU A 548 23.27 -17.43 -3.07
C LEU A 548 23.59 -16.87 -4.45
N ILE A 549 22.79 -15.94 -5.00
CA ILE A 549 23.10 -15.29 -6.30
C ILE A 549 24.43 -14.53 -6.21
N TYR A 550 24.67 -13.81 -5.11
CA TYR A 550 25.93 -13.08 -4.89
C TYR A 550 27.09 -14.01 -4.53
N LEU A 551 26.82 -15.13 -3.83
CA LEU A 551 27.81 -16.17 -3.58
C LEU A 551 28.27 -16.87 -4.87
N PHE A 552 27.38 -17.04 -5.86
CA PHE A 552 27.75 -17.57 -7.17
C PHE A 552 28.70 -16.64 -7.95
N PHE A 553 28.75 -15.33 -7.65
CA PHE A 553 29.74 -14.42 -8.24
C PHE A 553 31.18 -14.71 -7.81
N GLU A 554 31.38 -15.44 -6.71
CA GLU A 554 32.69 -15.96 -6.31
C GLU A 554 32.85 -17.44 -6.74
N ALA A 555 31.79 -18.25 -6.63
CA ALA A 555 31.83 -19.69 -6.95
C ALA A 555 32.14 -20.01 -8.43
N TYR A 556 31.57 -19.24 -9.37
CA TYR A 556 31.81 -19.45 -10.81
C TYR A 556 33.24 -19.08 -11.20
N PRO A 557 33.82 -17.93 -10.79
CA PRO A 557 35.25 -17.68 -10.95
C PRO A 557 36.14 -18.76 -10.36
N VAL A 558 35.86 -19.27 -9.14
CA VAL A 558 36.66 -20.39 -8.60
C VAL A 558 36.59 -21.62 -9.52
N SER A 559 35.40 -22.09 -9.91
CA SER A 559 35.29 -23.37 -10.64
C SER A 559 35.61 -23.33 -12.14
N PHE A 560 35.55 -22.15 -12.77
CA PHE A 560 35.90 -21.98 -14.18
C PHE A 560 37.27 -21.30 -14.39
N GLN A 561 37.66 -20.34 -13.55
CA GLN A 561 38.91 -19.58 -13.70
C GLN A 561 40.04 -20.16 -12.83
N GLU A 562 39.80 -20.49 -11.54
CA GLU A 562 40.84 -21.11 -10.68
C GLU A 562 41.00 -22.63 -10.98
N GLU A 563 39.92 -23.43 -10.93
CA GLU A 563 39.98 -24.90 -11.11
C GLU A 563 40.21 -25.36 -12.55
N ARG A 564 39.76 -24.60 -13.55
CA ARG A 564 39.85 -24.96 -14.99
C ARG A 564 40.71 -24.00 -15.83
N GLY A 565 41.26 -22.95 -15.24
CA GLY A 565 42.19 -22.03 -15.92
C GLY A 565 41.59 -21.17 -17.04
N TRP A 566 40.27 -20.99 -17.11
CA TRP A 566 39.65 -20.19 -18.16
C TRP A 566 39.89 -18.68 -17.96
N SER A 567 39.91 -17.93 -19.07
CA SER A 567 39.96 -16.46 -19.03
C SER A 567 38.72 -15.88 -18.36
N SER A 568 38.83 -14.72 -17.71
CA SER A 568 37.76 -14.18 -16.87
C SER A 568 36.43 -13.92 -17.60
N GLY A 569 36.48 -13.42 -18.85
CA GLY A 569 35.31 -13.27 -19.69
C GLY A 569 34.65 -14.60 -20.08
N VAL A 570 35.45 -15.61 -20.45
CA VAL A 570 34.93 -16.95 -20.84
C VAL A 570 34.40 -17.70 -19.62
N GLY A 571 35.08 -17.61 -18.47
CA GLY A 571 34.64 -18.15 -17.18
C GLY A 571 33.37 -17.51 -16.62
N ALA A 572 32.95 -16.36 -17.15
CA ALA A 572 31.66 -15.73 -16.82
C ALA A 572 30.51 -16.19 -17.75
N LEU A 573 30.78 -16.72 -18.95
CA LEU A 573 29.74 -17.16 -19.89
C LEU A 573 28.72 -18.18 -19.30
N PRO A 574 29.09 -19.11 -18.39
CA PRO A 574 28.14 -20.01 -17.75
C PRO A 574 27.02 -19.31 -16.96
N PHE A 575 27.14 -18.02 -16.60
CA PHE A 575 26.05 -17.23 -16.03
C PHE A 575 24.85 -17.06 -17.00
N LEU A 576 25.05 -17.19 -18.31
CA LEU A 576 23.96 -17.18 -19.30
C LEU A 576 22.90 -18.26 -19.03
N ALA A 577 23.29 -19.41 -18.46
CA ALA A 577 22.35 -20.48 -18.10
C ALA A 577 21.38 -20.02 -16.98
N ILE A 578 21.84 -19.20 -16.03
CA ILE A 578 20.97 -18.61 -15.00
C ILE A 578 20.00 -17.60 -15.63
N ILE A 579 20.43 -16.81 -16.63
CA ILE A 579 19.53 -15.91 -17.38
C ILE A 579 18.44 -16.71 -18.12
N VAL A 580 18.80 -17.81 -18.79
CA VAL A 580 17.82 -18.73 -19.41
C VAL A 580 16.85 -19.30 -18.38
N GLY A 581 17.36 -19.72 -17.21
CA GLY A 581 16.54 -20.17 -16.08
C GLY A 581 15.53 -19.12 -15.61
N VAL A 582 15.97 -17.87 -15.42
CA VAL A 582 15.10 -16.75 -15.00
C VAL A 582 14.02 -16.47 -16.07
N ILE A 583 14.36 -16.52 -17.36
CA ILE A 583 13.39 -16.35 -18.45
C ILE A 583 12.35 -17.48 -18.44
N LEU A 584 12.77 -18.74 -18.28
CA LEU A 584 11.85 -19.88 -18.17
C LEU A 584 10.93 -19.77 -16.94
N GLY A 585 11.48 -19.38 -15.78
CA GLY A 585 10.70 -19.10 -14.57
C GLY A 585 9.66 -18.00 -14.77
N ALA A 586 10.03 -16.91 -15.46
CA ALA A 586 9.10 -15.82 -15.80
C ALA A 586 7.99 -16.30 -16.75
N ILE A 587 8.31 -17.11 -17.76
CA ILE A 587 7.34 -17.72 -18.67
C ILE A 587 6.35 -18.61 -17.90
N ILE A 588 6.84 -19.43 -16.95
CA ILE A 588 5.99 -20.27 -16.09
C ILE A 588 5.01 -19.41 -15.28
N ILE A 589 5.48 -18.31 -14.66
CA ILE A 589 4.60 -17.40 -13.90
C ILE A 589 3.54 -16.75 -14.80
N VAL A 590 3.90 -16.34 -16.02
CA VAL A 590 2.95 -15.78 -17.00
C VAL A 590 1.92 -16.82 -17.45
N ILE A 591 2.33 -18.09 -17.66
CA ILE A 591 1.41 -19.20 -17.98
C ILE A 591 0.45 -19.45 -16.82
N PHE A 592 0.95 -19.58 -15.58
CA PHE A 592 0.11 -19.75 -14.38
C PHE A 592 -0.85 -18.58 -14.17
N SER A 593 -0.40 -17.35 -14.43
CA SER A 593 -1.23 -16.14 -14.33
C SER A 593 -2.36 -16.14 -15.36
N LYS A 594 -2.03 -16.35 -16.65
CA LYS A 594 -3.04 -16.32 -17.73
C LYS A 594 -4.01 -17.49 -17.69
N THR A 595 -3.60 -18.68 -17.24
CA THR A 595 -4.45 -19.88 -17.22
C THR A 595 -5.18 -20.03 -15.88
N ARG A 596 -4.45 -20.27 -14.79
CA ARG A 596 -5.01 -20.67 -13.49
C ARG A 596 -5.53 -19.49 -12.70
N PHE A 597 -4.81 -18.36 -12.63
CA PHE A 597 -5.28 -17.21 -11.86
C PHE A 597 -6.47 -16.52 -12.53
N THR A 598 -6.46 -16.33 -13.86
CA THR A 598 -7.65 -15.86 -14.61
C THR A 598 -8.87 -16.73 -14.31
N ARG A 599 -8.74 -18.06 -14.41
CA ARG A 599 -9.84 -19.00 -14.17
C ARG A 599 -10.40 -18.87 -12.75
N ILE A 600 -9.55 -18.87 -11.72
CA ILE A 600 -10.00 -18.77 -10.32
C ILE A 600 -10.64 -17.41 -10.03
N ILE A 601 -10.14 -16.31 -10.62
CA ILE A 601 -10.75 -14.98 -10.49
C ILE A 601 -12.12 -14.95 -11.17
N ASN A 602 -12.29 -15.56 -12.35
CA ASN A 602 -13.58 -15.64 -13.02
C ASN A 602 -14.57 -16.56 -12.27
N GLU A 603 -14.11 -17.63 -11.63
CA GLU A 603 -14.94 -18.58 -10.86
C GLU A 603 -15.33 -18.07 -9.46
N LYS A 604 -14.51 -17.22 -8.83
CA LYS A 604 -14.66 -16.83 -7.40
C LYS A 604 -14.58 -15.33 -7.10
N GLY A 605 -14.39 -14.48 -8.11
CA GLY A 605 -14.20 -13.02 -7.98
C GLY A 605 -12.88 -12.58 -7.34
N GLN A 606 -12.22 -13.43 -6.55
CA GLN A 606 -10.97 -13.14 -5.84
C GLN A 606 -9.99 -14.31 -5.91
N LEU A 607 -8.68 -13.99 -5.98
CA LEU A 607 -7.61 -14.98 -5.93
C LEU A 607 -7.13 -15.17 -4.48
N PRO A 608 -7.36 -16.34 -3.84
CA PRO A 608 -6.82 -16.60 -2.50
C PRO A 608 -5.28 -16.58 -2.54
N PRO A 609 -4.59 -15.88 -1.60
CA PRO A 609 -3.14 -15.72 -1.61
C PRO A 609 -2.34 -17.02 -1.71
N GLU A 610 -2.86 -18.10 -1.14
CA GLU A 610 -2.26 -19.42 -1.08
C GLU A 610 -2.05 -20.02 -2.49
N GLN A 611 -2.88 -19.68 -3.48
CA GLN A 611 -2.67 -20.12 -4.87
C GLN A 611 -1.42 -19.49 -5.52
N ARG A 612 -0.88 -18.40 -4.97
CA ARG A 612 0.39 -17.79 -5.42
C ARG A 612 1.62 -18.59 -4.96
N LEU A 613 1.46 -19.56 -4.05
CA LEU A 613 2.56 -20.41 -3.58
C LEU A 613 2.85 -21.61 -4.52
N LEU A 614 1.97 -21.95 -5.46
CA LEU A 614 2.21 -23.08 -6.38
C LEU A 614 3.48 -22.91 -7.24
N PRO A 615 3.73 -21.76 -7.91
CA PRO A 615 5.00 -21.53 -8.61
C PRO A 615 6.22 -21.66 -7.68
N MET A 616 6.11 -21.18 -6.44
CA MET A 616 7.16 -21.23 -5.42
C MET A 616 7.53 -22.66 -5.01
N MET A 617 6.60 -23.62 -5.04
CA MET A 617 6.93 -25.04 -4.84
C MET A 617 7.79 -25.60 -5.97
N ILE A 618 7.46 -25.27 -7.23
CA ILE A 618 8.24 -25.69 -8.40
C ILE A 618 9.64 -25.08 -8.29
N GLY A 619 9.73 -23.78 -7.96
CA GLY A 619 11.00 -23.11 -7.73
C GLY A 619 11.83 -23.75 -6.61
N GLY A 620 11.18 -24.06 -5.49
CA GLY A 620 11.82 -24.71 -4.34
C GLY A 620 12.30 -26.13 -4.59
N ALA A 621 11.77 -26.84 -5.59
CA ALA A 621 12.30 -28.12 -6.03
C ALA A 621 13.48 -27.93 -7.00
N CYS A 622 13.37 -27.01 -7.97
CA CYS A 622 14.43 -26.78 -8.96
C CYS A 622 15.70 -26.17 -8.37
N PHE A 623 15.58 -25.32 -7.35
CA PHE A 623 16.72 -24.64 -6.72
C PHE A 623 17.75 -25.59 -6.07
N PRO A 624 17.39 -26.53 -5.15
CA PRO A 624 18.32 -27.51 -4.61
C PRO A 624 18.84 -28.50 -5.67
N ILE A 625 18.02 -28.86 -6.67
CA ILE A 625 18.46 -29.69 -7.81
C ILE A 625 19.60 -28.98 -8.56
N GLY A 626 19.46 -27.68 -8.82
CA GLY A 626 20.51 -26.88 -9.45
C GLY A 626 21.78 -26.77 -8.60
N LEU A 627 21.65 -26.58 -7.28
CA LEU A 627 22.79 -26.53 -6.35
C LEU A 627 23.59 -27.85 -6.34
N LEU A 628 22.91 -28.99 -6.17
CA LEU A 628 23.57 -30.29 -6.13
C LEU A 628 24.13 -30.71 -7.49
N TRP A 629 23.47 -30.34 -8.59
CA TRP A 629 24.00 -30.55 -9.94
C TRP A 629 25.28 -29.74 -10.16
N PHE A 630 25.31 -28.44 -9.82
CA PHE A 630 26.53 -27.62 -9.90
C PHE A 630 27.66 -28.23 -9.04
N ALA A 631 27.34 -28.63 -7.81
CA ALA A 631 28.28 -29.24 -6.88
C ALA A 631 28.94 -30.50 -7.46
N TRP A 632 28.15 -31.49 -7.89
CA TRP A 632 28.65 -32.80 -8.30
C TRP A 632 29.19 -32.84 -9.74
N THR A 633 29.17 -31.70 -10.45
CA THR A 633 29.78 -31.55 -11.79
C THR A 633 30.93 -30.52 -11.83
N SER A 634 31.36 -30.02 -10.66
CA SER A 634 32.50 -29.12 -10.52
C SER A 634 33.85 -29.73 -10.90
N ASN A 635 34.03 -31.03 -10.66
CA ASN A 635 35.30 -31.73 -10.84
C ASN A 635 35.88 -31.50 -12.26
N PRO A 636 37.15 -31.05 -12.41
CA PRO A 636 37.76 -30.77 -13.72
C PRO A 636 37.82 -31.95 -14.70
N SER A 637 37.72 -33.20 -14.22
CA SER A 637 37.62 -34.39 -15.10
C SER A 637 36.27 -34.53 -15.81
N ILE A 638 35.24 -33.85 -15.31
CA ILE A 638 33.90 -33.80 -15.92
C ILE A 638 33.83 -32.61 -16.87
N SER A 639 33.20 -32.84 -18.03
CA SER A 639 32.91 -31.77 -19.01
C SER A 639 32.21 -30.58 -18.33
N TRP A 640 32.56 -29.38 -18.76
CA TRP A 640 31.98 -28.12 -18.24
C TRP A 640 30.48 -27.98 -18.53
N VAL A 641 29.96 -28.71 -19.53
CA VAL A 641 28.59 -28.53 -20.04
C VAL A 641 27.51 -28.84 -18.98
N PRO A 642 27.51 -30.00 -18.28
CA PRO A 642 26.63 -30.24 -17.15
C PRO A 642 26.65 -29.15 -16.07
N GLN A 643 27.82 -28.66 -15.68
CA GLN A 643 27.93 -27.63 -14.64
C GLN A 643 27.37 -26.29 -15.11
N ALA A 644 27.63 -25.89 -16.35
CA ALA A 644 27.00 -24.71 -16.93
C ALA A 644 25.46 -24.86 -16.99
N LEU A 645 24.96 -26.01 -17.45
CA LEU A 645 23.52 -26.27 -17.57
C LEU A 645 22.78 -26.29 -16.21
N SER A 646 23.45 -26.62 -15.11
CA SER A 646 22.88 -26.52 -13.75
C SER A 646 22.41 -25.09 -13.39
N GLY A 647 22.93 -24.05 -14.08
CA GLY A 647 22.45 -22.68 -13.98
C GLY A 647 20.97 -22.51 -14.35
N VAL A 648 20.42 -23.35 -15.24
CA VAL A 648 19.01 -23.25 -15.67
C VAL A 648 18.03 -23.55 -14.52
N PRO A 649 18.08 -24.71 -13.83
CA PRO A 649 17.23 -24.95 -12.67
C PRO A 649 17.51 -23.99 -11.49
N LEU A 650 18.75 -23.49 -11.33
CA LEU A 650 19.06 -22.42 -10.36
C LEU A 650 18.27 -21.13 -10.65
N GLY A 651 18.41 -20.58 -11.86
CA GLY A 651 17.74 -19.33 -12.26
C GLY A 651 16.21 -19.46 -12.27
N MET A 652 15.70 -20.62 -12.66
CA MET A 652 14.26 -20.92 -12.61
C MET A 652 13.76 -21.00 -11.16
N GLY A 653 14.54 -21.62 -10.26
CA GLY A 653 14.28 -21.65 -8.83
C GLY A 653 14.20 -20.26 -8.20
N VAL A 654 15.20 -19.42 -8.48
CA VAL A 654 15.28 -18.01 -8.06
C VAL A 654 14.03 -17.22 -8.49
N MET A 655 13.66 -17.29 -9.77
CA MET A 655 12.57 -16.50 -10.32
C MET A 655 11.20 -16.94 -9.79
N LEU A 656 11.00 -18.24 -9.58
CA LEU A 656 9.74 -18.80 -9.07
C LEU A 656 9.52 -18.54 -7.57
N ALA A 657 10.57 -18.19 -6.81
CA ALA A 657 10.53 -17.96 -5.37
C ALA A 657 10.14 -16.51 -4.96
N LEU A 658 9.40 -15.77 -5.78
CA LEU A 658 9.15 -14.33 -5.54
C LEU A 658 8.05 -14.01 -4.51
N ALA A 659 8.41 -14.00 -3.21
CA ALA A 659 7.72 -13.21 -2.18
C ALA A 659 8.60 -13.00 -0.93
N ALA A 660 9.11 -11.79 -0.66
CA ALA A 660 9.79 -11.44 0.61
C ALA A 660 9.99 -9.93 0.83
N ASN A 661 10.34 -9.58 2.08
CA ASN A 661 10.84 -8.28 2.49
C ASN A 661 12.23 -8.00 1.87
N ALA A 662 12.46 -6.77 1.37
CA ALA A 662 13.72 -6.38 0.72
C ALA A 662 14.92 -6.27 1.70
N VAL A 663 14.70 -5.90 2.95
CA VAL A 663 15.79 -5.53 3.89
C VAL A 663 16.66 -6.73 4.24
N VAL A 664 16.07 -7.80 4.81
CA VAL A 664 16.80 -9.02 5.20
C VAL A 664 17.43 -9.69 3.97
N ARG A 665 16.72 -9.65 2.84
CA ARG A 665 17.20 -10.15 1.54
C ARG A 665 18.51 -9.47 1.13
N ALA A 666 18.56 -8.14 1.22
CA ALA A 666 19.78 -7.37 0.96
C ALA A 666 20.89 -7.63 2.00
N LEU A 667 20.57 -7.79 3.29
CA LEU A 667 21.56 -8.14 4.32
C LEU A 667 22.25 -9.49 4.03
N PHE A 668 21.52 -10.51 3.56
CA PHE A 668 22.10 -11.79 3.13
C PHE A 668 22.96 -11.62 1.86
N GLY A 669 22.48 -10.88 0.87
CA GLY A 669 23.25 -10.56 -0.34
C GLY A 669 24.56 -9.80 -0.05
N ALA A 670 24.58 -8.95 0.98
CA ALA A 670 25.80 -8.29 1.45
C ALA A 670 26.73 -9.24 2.23
N GLY A 671 26.18 -10.12 3.07
CA GLY A 671 26.96 -11.02 3.92
C GLY A 671 27.59 -12.20 3.19
N PHE A 672 26.95 -12.73 2.15
CA PHE A 672 27.36 -13.99 1.51
C PHE A 672 28.73 -13.94 0.80
N PRO A 673 29.07 -12.91 0.01
CA PRO A 673 30.40 -12.79 -0.60
C PRO A 673 31.55 -12.80 0.42
N MET A 674 31.35 -12.21 1.59
CA MET A 674 32.39 -12.03 2.62
C MET A 674 32.93 -13.33 3.22
N PHE A 675 32.21 -14.45 3.12
CA PHE A 675 32.70 -15.77 3.50
C PHE A 675 32.85 -16.74 2.33
N ALA A 676 32.32 -16.42 1.14
CA ALA A 676 32.29 -17.32 -0.01
C ALA A 676 33.70 -17.78 -0.41
N ALA A 677 34.64 -16.85 -0.63
CA ALA A 677 36.02 -17.19 -1.02
C ALA A 677 36.73 -18.09 0.02
N ALA A 678 36.53 -17.81 1.31
CA ALA A 678 37.12 -18.60 2.41
C ALA A 678 36.46 -19.98 2.58
N MET A 679 35.18 -20.10 2.26
CA MET A 679 34.45 -21.38 2.24
C MET A 679 34.92 -22.24 1.06
N TYR A 680 34.90 -21.70 -0.16
CA TYR A 680 35.29 -22.42 -1.37
C TYR A 680 36.75 -22.90 -1.32
N LYS A 681 37.69 -22.05 -0.87
CA LYS A 681 39.11 -22.40 -0.75
C LYS A 681 39.42 -23.42 0.37
N LYS A 682 38.47 -23.72 1.26
CA LYS A 682 38.65 -24.72 2.35
C LYS A 682 37.86 -26.01 2.14
N LEU A 683 36.70 -25.95 1.49
CA LEU A 683 35.81 -27.11 1.31
C LEU A 683 35.88 -27.71 -0.09
N GLY A 684 36.40 -27.00 -1.09
CA GLY A 684 36.23 -27.36 -2.51
C GLY A 684 34.86 -26.93 -3.05
N VAL A 685 34.73 -26.79 -4.38
CA VAL A 685 33.49 -26.33 -5.01
C VAL A 685 32.35 -27.33 -4.85
N ASP A 686 32.69 -28.62 -4.86
CA ASP A 686 31.79 -29.74 -4.65
C ASP A 686 31.16 -29.74 -3.25
N TRP A 687 31.95 -29.73 -2.17
CA TRP A 687 31.40 -29.83 -0.83
C TRP A 687 30.79 -28.50 -0.36
N ALA A 688 31.41 -27.36 -0.68
CA ALA A 688 30.85 -26.04 -0.35
C ALA A 688 29.46 -25.84 -0.97
N THR A 689 29.27 -26.20 -2.24
CA THR A 689 27.97 -26.07 -2.90
C THR A 689 27.00 -27.19 -2.47
N SER A 690 27.50 -28.39 -2.12
CA SER A 690 26.66 -29.46 -1.55
C SER A 690 26.03 -29.06 -0.21
N VAL A 691 26.80 -28.45 0.70
CA VAL A 691 26.29 -27.93 1.99
C VAL A 691 25.17 -26.91 1.77
N LEU A 692 25.32 -26.00 0.81
CA LEU A 692 24.29 -25.04 0.43
C LEU A 692 23.06 -25.73 -0.19
N GLY A 693 23.25 -26.79 -0.99
CA GLY A 693 22.20 -27.67 -1.49
C GLY A 693 21.39 -28.35 -0.39
N PHE A 694 22.05 -28.87 0.65
CA PHE A 694 21.37 -29.48 1.80
C PHE A 694 20.58 -28.45 2.63
N ILE A 695 21.08 -27.22 2.78
CA ILE A 695 20.33 -26.12 3.42
C ILE A 695 19.10 -25.75 2.57
N ALA A 696 19.23 -25.70 1.24
CA ALA A 696 18.10 -25.49 0.34
C ALA A 696 17.03 -26.59 0.46
N ILE A 697 17.43 -27.87 0.59
CA ILE A 697 16.53 -29.00 0.85
C ILE A 697 15.85 -28.84 2.22
N GLY A 698 16.57 -28.42 3.26
CA GLY A 698 15.99 -28.15 4.59
C GLY A 698 14.93 -27.04 4.59
N LEU A 699 15.02 -26.09 3.65
CA LEU A 699 14.05 -25.00 3.47
C LEU A 699 12.92 -25.35 2.48
N PHE A 700 13.08 -26.36 1.62
CA PHE A 700 12.08 -26.76 0.62
C PHE A 700 10.67 -27.09 1.18
N PRO A 701 10.50 -27.67 2.39
CA PRO A 701 9.16 -27.88 2.96
C PRO A 701 8.38 -26.59 3.23
N VAL A 702 9.03 -25.43 3.34
CA VAL A 702 8.41 -24.17 3.83
C VAL A 702 7.23 -23.71 2.94
N PRO A 703 7.34 -23.59 1.60
CA PRO A 703 6.20 -23.24 0.74
C PRO A 703 5.08 -24.29 0.75
N ILE A 704 5.41 -25.56 0.94
CA ILE A 704 4.43 -26.67 0.99
C ILE A 704 3.62 -26.59 2.29
N LEU A 705 4.30 -26.41 3.43
CA LEU A 705 3.67 -26.21 4.74
C LEU A 705 2.75 -24.99 4.73
N PHE A 706 3.14 -23.88 4.09
CA PHE A 706 2.28 -22.69 4.00
C PHE A 706 1.13 -22.82 3.00
N TYR A 707 1.20 -23.72 2.01
CA TYR A 707 0.03 -24.03 1.19
C TYR A 707 -0.99 -24.91 1.93
N VAL A 708 -0.53 -25.91 2.68
CA VAL A 708 -1.40 -26.85 3.42
C VAL A 708 -1.98 -26.22 4.69
N PHE A 709 -1.18 -25.47 5.45
CA PHE A 709 -1.57 -24.91 6.75
C PHE A 709 -1.79 -23.39 6.75
N GLY A 710 -1.58 -22.70 5.62
CA GLY A 710 -1.59 -21.23 5.52
C GLY A 710 -2.83 -20.57 6.11
N GLU A 711 -4.03 -21.08 5.82
CA GLU A 711 -5.28 -20.55 6.39
C GLU A 711 -5.33 -20.68 7.92
N ARG A 712 -4.85 -21.81 8.46
CA ARG A 712 -4.82 -22.08 9.91
C ARG A 712 -3.80 -21.19 10.62
N ILE A 713 -2.63 -20.97 10.02
CA ILE A 713 -1.59 -20.09 10.60
C ILE A 713 -2.00 -18.62 10.48
N ARG A 714 -2.63 -18.21 9.37
CA ARG A 714 -3.19 -16.84 9.21
C ARG A 714 -4.30 -16.54 10.24
N LYS A 715 -5.08 -17.54 10.66
CA LYS A 715 -6.07 -17.43 11.76
C LYS A 715 -5.43 -17.32 13.16
N LEU A 716 -4.12 -17.58 13.30
CA LEU A 716 -3.35 -17.44 14.54
C LEU A 716 -2.48 -16.17 14.58
N SER A 717 -2.33 -15.47 13.45
CA SER A 717 -1.62 -14.20 13.35
C SER A 717 -2.31 -13.10 14.16
N ARG A 718 -1.53 -12.33 14.94
CA ARG A 718 -2.04 -11.19 15.71
C ARG A 718 -2.31 -9.96 14.84
N TYR A 719 -1.74 -9.92 13.64
CA TYR A 719 -1.83 -8.80 12.69
C TYR A 719 -2.70 -9.06 11.47
N ALA A 720 -3.23 -10.28 11.29
CA ALA A 720 -4.16 -10.59 10.22
C ALA A 720 -5.47 -9.79 10.37
N PRO A 721 -5.99 -9.16 9.30
CA PRO A 721 -7.35 -8.63 9.30
C PRO A 721 -8.32 -9.75 9.64
N SER A 722 -9.09 -9.59 10.72
CA SER A 722 -10.00 -10.62 11.24
C SER A 722 -11.00 -11.03 10.15
N GLY A 723 -10.90 -12.28 9.69
CA GLY A 723 -11.64 -12.82 8.55
C GLY A 723 -13.13 -13.06 8.82
N GLY A 724 -13.88 -12.01 9.15
CA GLY A 724 -15.32 -12.01 8.97
C GLY A 724 -15.67 -12.04 7.47
N PRO A 725 -16.80 -12.64 7.07
CA PRO A 725 -17.31 -12.48 5.71
C PRO A 725 -17.60 -10.99 5.43
N PRO A 726 -17.61 -10.56 4.15
CA PRO A 726 -18.05 -9.22 3.79
C PRO A 726 -19.45 -8.96 4.37
N LYS A 727 -19.63 -7.78 4.98
CA LYS A 727 -20.86 -7.30 5.60
C LYS A 727 -21.48 -6.21 4.74
#